data_AF-A0A950EFY7-F1
#
_entry.id   AF-A0A950EFY7-F1
#
_cell.length_a   1.000
_cell.length_b   1.000
_cell.length_c   1.000
_cell.angle_alpha   90.00
_cell.angle_beta   90.00
_cell.angle_gamma   90.00
#
_symmetry.space_group_name_H-M   'P 1'
#
loop_
_entity.id
_entity.type
_entity.pdbx_description
1 polymer ?
#
loop_
_entity_poly.entity_id
_entity_poly.type
_entity_poly.pdbx_seq_one_letter_code
_entity_poly.pdbx_strand_id
1 'polypeptide(L)'
;MSVLQRAEGWESLLEGDVWDHLEREALPAFLQRQRWYAGKARALDSVRIIDSAQPEGFPATSLLALCEVYYREGEPDLYFLPLGLAHGPEAEQLVREAPGRIITRLDGPDGGGALLYDGLSDPAACRALLMAIEDGRSIPTRAGIVLALRTTAYSRAPAPAGVPLEVIRGTAEQSNSAVLFDQRLFLKVFRRIEPGINPDFEIGKFLSERTPFDRIPRTVGAIEYHRIGSEPATLAVLQSLVRNQGTGWEHALHELQLYYEEVSRLAIPVAMVFDEDESAFELSVQEVPHLVQRVVGAYLKSAATLGRRTAELHRALASDADDPDFAPEPLTAPDLAALRRDIRAQFAKSLDVLKDTLDRLPEAIAPRARRVLDEAPGLLDQLDRLPALKPCSTKIRCHGDYHLGQVLRTDEDFVILDFEGEPAKSLDERRAKQSPIKDVVGMLRSFDYAAFAALFAFTKDRPDDFERLAPWAKAWQTWTSAVFLREYRGAVDGASFLPDDPEALVVLLRSFTLDKALYELLYELNHRPDWVRIPLASVGSLIDEARRVAPAPTAVPVAEEPSPGAITASRFSEFDLYLLAEGTHYRSYEKLGAHVTESNGTLATNFAVWAPNAREVATIGDFNGWDPKAHPMRRRGENGIWERLVPGVGGGTRYKYAITTSDGRRVDKADPYGFAAEFRPGTASIVSDLSGYTWGDRDWMAARRDANALSAPIAIYEVHLGSWMRVPEEGNRWLTYREVAPKLADYVCHMGYTHVEFLPLSEHPFDGSWGYQSTGYFAPTSRFGAPQDFFFLVDTLHQRGLGVILDWVPAHFPRDEHGLGDFDGTHLYEHADPRRGLHPDWDTYVFNYGRPEVANFLISNALFWLDRYHIDGLRVDAVTSMLYLDYSRKEGEWAPNDYGGRENLEAMVFLRRLNERVHAEFPEALTIAEESENWPMVSRPTTVGGLGFDLKWDLGWMHDTLSYMRQDPLYRKYHHDLLTFRGLYAFNESYVLPLSHDEVVYGKGSLLDKMPGDTWQKFANLRLLLGWMHAQPGKKLLFMGDDIGQWREWSHDTSLDWHVVNGPLHHGLQDWVRDLNTVYRGETALHELDCQPMGFSWVDCHDSEQSVISLIRKGRTTHELVLIVCNFTPIPRENYRIGVPRDGYWKEVLNSDATLYGGSGQGNIGGVTTEPVPWHSQPQSLDLTLPPLAMLAMRWRAR
;
A
#
# COMPACT_ATOMS: atom_id res chain seq x y z
N MET A 1 -24.85 -20.20 -19.97
CA MET A 1 -25.50 -18.99 -20.50
C MET A 1 -26.77 -19.42 -21.22
N SER A 2 -27.91 -19.45 -20.53
CA SER A 2 -29.24 -19.45 -21.16
C SER A 2 -29.77 -18.02 -21.06
N VAL A 3 -30.19 -17.46 -22.18
CA VAL A 3 -30.76 -16.12 -22.25
C VAL A 3 -32.26 -16.22 -21.96
N LEU A 4 -32.73 -15.49 -20.96
CA LEU A 4 -34.15 -15.46 -20.55
C LEU A 4 -34.92 -14.40 -21.35
N GLN A 5 -36.18 -14.71 -21.70
CA GLN A 5 -37.06 -13.93 -22.57
C GLN A 5 -37.29 -12.46 -22.15
N ARG A 6 -37.79 -11.66 -23.12
CA ARG A 6 -38.10 -10.21 -23.06
C ARG A 6 -38.63 -9.73 -21.70
N ALA A 7 -37.83 -8.96 -20.99
CA ALA A 7 -38.26 -8.24 -19.79
C ALA A 7 -38.65 -6.78 -20.13
N GLU A 8 -39.91 -6.41 -19.89
CA GLU A 8 -40.42 -5.03 -20.04
C GLU A 8 -40.40 -4.24 -18.71
N GLY A 9 -40.09 -4.90 -17.60
CA GLY A 9 -40.00 -4.32 -16.24
C GLY A 9 -40.03 -5.39 -15.15
N TRP A 10 -40.00 -4.99 -13.87
CA TRP A 10 -40.03 -5.94 -12.75
C TRP A 10 -41.24 -6.87 -12.78
N GLU A 11 -42.43 -6.40 -13.17
CA GLU A 11 -43.64 -7.24 -13.27
C GLU A 11 -43.45 -8.46 -14.18
N SER A 12 -42.73 -8.30 -15.30
CA SER A 12 -42.41 -9.40 -16.23
C SER A 12 -41.32 -10.36 -15.73
N LEU A 13 -40.48 -9.93 -14.79
CA LEU A 13 -39.41 -10.74 -14.19
C LEU A 13 -39.89 -11.52 -12.97
N LEU A 14 -40.94 -11.04 -12.29
CA LEU A 14 -41.49 -11.63 -11.08
C LEU A 14 -42.61 -12.67 -11.37
N GLU A 15 -42.78 -13.11 -12.62
CA GLU A 15 -43.82 -14.07 -13.06
C GLU A 15 -43.26 -15.13 -14.05
N GLY A 16 -43.83 -16.34 -14.03
CA GLY A 16 -43.59 -17.39 -15.05
C GLY A 16 -42.20 -18.05 -15.02
N ASP A 17 -41.78 -18.61 -16.18
CA ASP A 17 -40.56 -19.42 -16.31
C ASP A 17 -39.26 -18.63 -16.01
N VAL A 18 -39.29 -17.30 -16.16
CA VAL A 18 -38.15 -16.41 -15.87
C VAL A 18 -37.89 -16.32 -14.37
N TRP A 19 -38.96 -16.25 -13.58
CA TRP A 19 -38.91 -16.27 -12.12
C TRP A 19 -38.35 -17.59 -11.59
N ASP A 20 -38.83 -18.72 -12.12
CA ASP A 20 -38.36 -20.04 -11.73
C ASP A 20 -36.86 -20.26 -12.01
N HIS A 21 -36.36 -19.75 -13.14
CA HIS A 21 -34.92 -19.83 -13.46
C HIS A 21 -34.08 -18.89 -12.58
N LEU A 22 -34.59 -17.70 -12.27
CA LEU A 22 -33.92 -16.75 -11.38
C LEU A 22 -33.68 -17.37 -10.00
N GLU A 23 -34.70 -18.02 -9.43
CA GLU A 23 -34.68 -18.67 -8.12
C GLU A 23 -33.85 -19.96 -8.09
N ARG A 24 -33.90 -20.77 -9.15
CA ARG A 24 -33.25 -22.09 -9.20
C ARG A 24 -31.81 -22.08 -9.70
N GLU A 25 -31.42 -21.09 -10.50
CA GLU A 25 -30.10 -21.08 -11.14
C GLU A 25 -29.32 -19.79 -10.91
N ALA A 26 -29.88 -18.63 -11.27
CA ALA A 26 -29.11 -17.39 -11.31
C ALA A 26 -28.75 -16.85 -9.91
N LEU A 27 -29.71 -16.77 -8.98
CA LEU A 27 -29.45 -16.34 -7.61
C LEU A 27 -28.54 -17.31 -6.84
N PRO A 28 -28.74 -18.64 -6.89
CA PRO A 28 -27.79 -19.61 -6.33
C PRO A 28 -26.34 -19.39 -6.80
N ALA A 29 -26.15 -19.28 -8.12
CA ALA A 29 -24.82 -19.10 -8.71
C ALA A 29 -24.21 -17.73 -8.36
N PHE A 30 -25.04 -16.69 -8.22
CA PHE A 30 -24.58 -15.38 -7.75
C PHE A 30 -24.11 -15.44 -6.30
N LEU A 31 -24.93 -15.95 -5.37
CA LEU A 31 -24.64 -16.00 -3.94
C LEU A 31 -23.35 -16.77 -3.64
N GLN A 32 -23.15 -17.93 -4.26
CA GLN A 32 -21.95 -18.76 -4.04
C GLN A 32 -20.64 -18.05 -4.41
N ARG A 33 -20.69 -17.07 -5.32
CA ARG A 33 -19.52 -16.27 -5.74
C ARG A 33 -19.23 -15.10 -4.78
N GLN A 34 -20.16 -14.75 -3.90
CA GLN A 34 -20.00 -13.58 -3.04
C GLN A 34 -19.16 -13.87 -1.80
N ARG A 35 -18.37 -12.89 -1.36
CA ARG A 35 -17.55 -13.01 -0.14
C ARG A 35 -18.41 -13.12 1.11
N TRP A 36 -19.48 -12.32 1.18
CA TRP A 36 -20.43 -12.22 2.30
C TRP A 36 -21.42 -13.39 2.43
N TYR A 37 -21.44 -14.32 1.48
CA TYR A 37 -22.32 -15.49 1.59
C TYR A 37 -21.82 -16.45 2.67
N ALA A 38 -22.57 -16.58 3.76
CA ALA A 38 -22.20 -17.39 4.93
C ALA A 38 -22.40 -18.90 4.71
N GLY A 39 -23.19 -19.30 3.70
CA GLY A 39 -23.56 -20.69 3.43
C GLY A 39 -22.52 -21.55 2.72
N LYS A 40 -21.27 -21.10 2.55
CA LYS A 40 -20.24 -21.76 1.70
C LYS A 40 -19.93 -23.21 2.08
N ALA A 41 -20.09 -23.58 3.35
CA ALA A 41 -19.86 -24.94 3.83
C ALA A 41 -21.07 -25.87 3.64
N ARG A 42 -22.24 -25.33 3.26
CA ARG A 42 -23.47 -26.10 3.06
C ARG A 42 -23.82 -26.18 1.58
N ALA A 43 -24.35 -27.31 1.14
CA ALA A 43 -24.81 -27.47 -0.24
C ALA A 43 -26.13 -26.69 -0.44
N LEU A 44 -26.06 -25.58 -1.18
CA LEU A 44 -27.22 -24.78 -1.59
C LEU A 44 -28.12 -25.59 -2.53
N ASP A 45 -29.42 -25.63 -2.23
CA ASP A 45 -30.45 -26.31 -3.04
C ASP A 45 -31.21 -25.34 -3.95
N SER A 46 -31.84 -24.30 -3.37
CA SER A 46 -32.55 -23.25 -4.12
C SER A 46 -32.59 -21.92 -3.36
N VAL A 47 -32.92 -20.83 -4.05
CA VAL A 47 -33.16 -19.51 -3.45
C VAL A 47 -34.58 -19.09 -3.79
N ARG A 48 -35.34 -18.54 -2.84
CA ARG A 48 -36.69 -18.01 -3.08
C ARG A 48 -36.78 -16.57 -2.65
N ILE A 49 -37.29 -15.68 -3.50
CA ILE A 49 -37.60 -14.31 -3.10
C ILE A 49 -38.95 -14.34 -2.40
N ILE A 50 -38.92 -14.23 -1.07
CA ILE A 50 -40.09 -14.35 -0.21
C ILE A 50 -40.85 -13.05 -0.03
N ASP A 51 -40.20 -11.92 -0.29
CA ASP A 51 -40.81 -10.62 -0.26
C ASP A 51 -40.01 -9.63 -1.11
N SER A 52 -40.69 -8.61 -1.63
CA SER A 52 -40.05 -7.55 -2.39
C SER A 52 -40.86 -6.26 -2.36
N ALA A 53 -40.18 -5.14 -2.64
CA ALA A 53 -40.80 -3.85 -2.85
C ALA A 53 -40.04 -3.05 -3.90
N GLN A 54 -40.79 -2.32 -4.74
CA GLN A 54 -40.28 -1.24 -5.57
C GLN A 54 -40.71 0.08 -4.91
N PRO A 55 -39.84 0.73 -4.12
CA PRO A 55 -40.26 1.86 -3.30
C PRO A 55 -40.48 3.13 -4.13
N GLU A 56 -41.45 3.97 -3.73
CA GLU A 56 -41.65 5.28 -4.34
C GLU A 56 -40.43 6.19 -4.12
N GLY A 57 -39.92 6.79 -5.20
CA GLY A 57 -38.72 7.63 -5.19
C GLY A 57 -37.39 6.89 -5.41
N PHE A 58 -37.41 5.57 -5.57
CA PHE A 58 -36.27 4.80 -6.06
C PHE A 58 -36.28 4.79 -7.61
N PRO A 59 -35.13 4.53 -8.27
CA PRO A 59 -35.12 4.28 -9.70
C PRO A 59 -36.13 3.18 -10.07
N ALA A 60 -36.84 3.33 -11.18
CA ALA A 60 -37.78 2.32 -11.66
C ALA A 60 -37.11 0.95 -11.92
N THR A 61 -35.79 0.96 -12.10
CA THR A 61 -34.92 -0.20 -12.28
C THR A 61 -34.44 -0.84 -10.97
N SER A 62 -34.85 -0.35 -9.80
CA SER A 62 -34.45 -0.90 -8.49
C SER A 62 -35.57 -1.70 -7.82
N LEU A 63 -35.20 -2.79 -7.14
CA LEU A 63 -36.10 -3.60 -6.32
C LEU A 63 -35.40 -3.97 -5.00
N LEU A 64 -36.08 -3.82 -3.87
CA LEU A 64 -35.64 -4.40 -2.61
C LEU A 64 -36.17 -5.83 -2.54
N ALA A 65 -35.30 -6.83 -2.38
CA ALA A 65 -35.71 -8.23 -2.30
C ALA A 65 -35.18 -8.92 -1.04
N LEU A 66 -36.03 -9.76 -0.44
CA LEU A 66 -35.72 -10.62 0.70
C LEU A 66 -35.77 -12.06 0.20
N CYS A 67 -34.66 -12.78 0.34
CA CYS A 67 -34.44 -14.10 -0.24
C CYS A 67 -34.23 -15.15 0.85
N GLU A 68 -35.04 -16.21 0.89
CA GLU A 68 -34.74 -17.41 1.68
C GLU A 68 -33.86 -18.36 0.85
N VAL A 69 -32.73 -18.77 1.44
CA VAL A 69 -31.76 -19.68 0.83
C VAL A 69 -31.91 -21.04 1.49
N TYR A 70 -32.34 -22.02 0.70
CA TYR A 70 -32.57 -23.39 1.14
C TYR A 70 -31.32 -24.24 0.89
N TYR A 71 -30.96 -25.03 1.88
CA TYR A 71 -29.83 -25.97 1.82
C TYR A 71 -30.35 -27.40 1.76
N ARG A 72 -29.52 -28.33 1.26
CA ARG A 72 -29.86 -29.77 1.28
C ARG A 72 -30.04 -30.31 2.71
N GLU A 73 -29.35 -29.70 3.68
CA GLU A 73 -29.42 -30.04 5.10
C GLU A 73 -29.38 -28.75 5.95
N GLY A 74 -30.20 -28.69 7.00
CA GLY A 74 -30.31 -27.54 7.92
C GLY A 74 -31.44 -26.57 7.58
N GLU A 75 -31.63 -25.58 8.45
CA GLU A 75 -32.64 -24.52 8.29
C GLU A 75 -32.25 -23.51 7.20
N PRO A 76 -33.23 -22.91 6.50
CA PRO A 76 -32.97 -21.88 5.51
C PRO A 76 -32.44 -20.59 6.15
N ASP A 77 -31.61 -19.87 5.41
CA ASP A 77 -31.14 -18.53 5.82
C ASP A 77 -31.90 -17.44 5.07
N LEU A 78 -32.20 -16.33 5.75
CA LEU A 78 -32.76 -15.15 5.12
C LEU A 78 -31.66 -14.18 4.69
N TYR A 79 -31.76 -13.65 3.47
CA TYR A 79 -30.83 -12.67 2.91
C TYR A 79 -31.55 -11.42 2.40
N PHE A 80 -30.95 -10.25 2.60
CA PHE A 80 -31.37 -8.99 2.01
C PHE A 80 -30.52 -8.66 0.78
N LEU A 81 -31.18 -8.57 -0.37
CA LEU A 81 -30.54 -8.38 -1.66
C LEU A 81 -31.29 -7.32 -2.46
N PRO A 82 -30.88 -6.05 -2.39
CA PRO A 82 -31.30 -5.06 -3.38
C PRO A 82 -30.89 -5.51 -4.78
N LEU A 83 -31.78 -5.37 -5.75
CA LEU A 83 -31.59 -5.78 -7.14
C LEU A 83 -31.72 -4.56 -8.06
N GLY A 84 -30.90 -4.53 -9.10
CA GLY A 84 -30.91 -3.51 -10.15
C GLY A 84 -31.08 -4.13 -11.54
N LEU A 85 -31.75 -3.40 -12.43
CA LEU A 85 -31.93 -3.74 -13.84
C LEU A 85 -31.24 -2.68 -14.73
N ALA A 86 -30.31 -3.10 -15.59
CA ALA A 86 -29.62 -2.19 -16.51
C ALA A 86 -29.84 -2.58 -17.96
N HIS A 87 -29.94 -1.59 -18.85
CA HIS A 87 -30.13 -1.77 -20.29
C HIS A 87 -29.10 -0.98 -21.09
N GLY A 88 -28.75 -1.46 -22.29
CA GLY A 88 -27.94 -0.70 -23.24
C GLY A 88 -26.56 -0.28 -22.69
N PRO A 89 -26.15 1.00 -22.84
CA PRO A 89 -24.82 1.45 -22.41
C PRO A 89 -24.51 1.25 -20.92
N GLU A 90 -25.51 1.36 -20.05
CA GLU A 90 -25.36 1.14 -18.60
C GLU A 90 -25.02 -0.32 -18.29
N ALA A 91 -25.65 -1.26 -19.00
CA ALA A 91 -25.35 -2.68 -18.89
C ALA A 91 -23.91 -2.99 -19.36
N GLU A 92 -23.47 -2.38 -20.46
CA GLU A 92 -22.09 -2.54 -20.94
C GLU A 92 -21.06 -1.96 -19.97
N GLN A 93 -21.40 -0.84 -19.32
CA GLN A 93 -20.55 -0.23 -18.29
C GLN A 93 -20.42 -1.13 -17.06
N LEU A 94 -21.52 -1.69 -16.56
CA LEU A 94 -21.50 -2.62 -15.42
C LEU A 94 -20.69 -3.90 -15.69
N VAL A 95 -20.69 -4.40 -16.93
CA VAL A 95 -19.85 -5.55 -17.34
C VAL A 95 -18.37 -5.22 -17.24
N ARG A 96 -17.97 -4.00 -17.61
CA ARG A 96 -16.57 -3.56 -17.55
C ARG A 96 -16.12 -3.25 -16.12
N GLU A 97 -16.96 -2.56 -15.36
CA GLU A 97 -16.57 -1.98 -14.08
C GLU A 97 -16.80 -2.91 -12.87
N ALA A 98 -17.81 -3.79 -12.94
CA ALA A 98 -18.22 -4.59 -11.78
C ALA A 98 -18.79 -5.97 -12.16
N PRO A 99 -18.06 -6.81 -12.93
CA PRO A 99 -18.58 -8.09 -13.42
C PRO A 99 -18.99 -9.06 -12.29
N GLY A 100 -18.34 -8.99 -11.12
CA GLY A 100 -18.70 -9.79 -9.94
C GLY A 100 -20.06 -9.46 -9.31
N ARG A 101 -20.68 -8.35 -9.71
CA ARG A 101 -22.00 -7.89 -9.24
C ARG A 101 -23.16 -8.33 -10.12
N ILE A 102 -22.86 -8.94 -11.27
CA ILE A 102 -23.87 -9.36 -12.24
C ILE A 102 -24.46 -10.70 -11.79
N ILE A 103 -25.78 -10.72 -11.64
CA ILE A 103 -26.56 -11.91 -11.31
C ILE A 103 -26.77 -12.73 -12.58
N THR A 104 -27.38 -12.13 -13.61
CA THR A 104 -27.59 -12.79 -14.92
C THR A 104 -27.85 -11.80 -16.06
N ARG A 105 -27.81 -12.30 -17.31
CA ARG A 105 -28.17 -11.56 -18.52
C ARG A 105 -29.59 -11.91 -18.98
N LEU A 106 -30.32 -10.92 -19.47
CA LEU A 106 -31.72 -11.01 -19.89
C LEU A 106 -31.88 -10.44 -21.31
N ASP A 107 -32.91 -10.88 -22.05
CA ASP A 107 -33.31 -10.24 -23.31
C ASP A 107 -34.05 -8.93 -23.03
N GLY A 108 -33.58 -7.82 -23.61
CA GLY A 108 -34.24 -6.53 -23.47
C GLY A 108 -35.41 -6.32 -24.47
N PRO A 109 -36.26 -5.32 -24.22
CA PRO A 109 -37.48 -5.08 -24.99
C PRO A 109 -37.22 -4.82 -26.49
N ASP A 110 -36.11 -4.15 -26.83
CA ASP A 110 -35.74 -3.78 -28.21
C ASP A 110 -34.75 -4.75 -28.88
N GLY A 111 -34.47 -5.91 -28.28
CA GLY A 111 -33.43 -6.84 -28.75
C GLY A 111 -32.00 -6.46 -28.33
N GLY A 112 -31.82 -5.38 -27.57
CA GLY A 112 -30.58 -5.08 -26.85
C GLY A 112 -30.53 -5.82 -25.51
N GLY A 113 -29.36 -6.36 -25.12
CA GLY A 113 -29.22 -7.13 -23.88
C GLY A 113 -29.49 -6.29 -22.62
N ALA A 114 -30.11 -6.90 -21.62
CA ALA A 114 -30.34 -6.35 -20.28
C ALA A 114 -29.57 -7.15 -19.21
N LEU A 115 -29.29 -6.54 -18.06
CA LEU A 115 -28.59 -7.18 -16.95
C LEU A 115 -29.37 -7.04 -15.66
N LEU A 116 -29.45 -8.15 -14.92
CA LEU A 116 -29.84 -8.16 -13.52
C LEU A 116 -28.56 -8.19 -12.67
N TYR A 117 -28.44 -7.27 -11.71
CA TYR A 117 -27.25 -7.09 -10.87
C TYR A 117 -27.60 -6.73 -9.43
N ASP A 118 -26.62 -6.77 -8.53
CA ASP A 118 -26.74 -6.34 -7.13
C ASP A 118 -26.96 -4.83 -7.04
N GLY A 119 -28.15 -4.41 -6.61
CA GLY A 119 -28.62 -3.03 -6.59
C GLY A 119 -27.82 -2.10 -5.68
N LEU A 120 -27.02 -2.62 -4.73
CA LEU A 120 -26.05 -1.80 -4.00
C LEU A 120 -24.89 -1.31 -4.89
N SER A 121 -24.82 -1.79 -6.13
CA SER A 121 -23.88 -1.29 -7.14
C SER A 121 -24.36 -0.01 -7.83
N ASP A 122 -25.65 0.34 -7.72
CA ASP A 122 -26.25 1.53 -8.31
C ASP A 122 -26.21 2.74 -7.34
N PRO A 123 -25.44 3.80 -7.65
CA PRO A 123 -25.41 5.01 -6.84
C PRO A 123 -26.77 5.67 -6.65
N ALA A 124 -27.70 5.56 -7.61
CA ALA A 124 -29.03 6.12 -7.50
C ALA A 124 -29.89 5.34 -6.49
N ALA A 125 -29.85 4.00 -6.54
CA ALA A 125 -30.49 3.15 -5.53
C ALA A 125 -29.92 3.40 -4.12
N CYS A 126 -28.60 3.52 -3.98
CA CYS A 126 -27.96 3.85 -2.70
C CYS A 126 -28.37 5.22 -2.16
N ARG A 127 -28.46 6.25 -3.00
CA ARG A 127 -28.97 7.57 -2.61
C ARG A 127 -30.45 7.50 -2.20
N ALA A 128 -31.26 6.71 -2.89
CA ALA A 128 -32.66 6.54 -2.54
C ALA A 128 -32.84 5.85 -1.17
N LEU A 129 -31.98 4.87 -0.82
CA LEU A 129 -31.92 4.28 0.53
C LEU A 129 -31.60 5.33 1.60
N LEU A 130 -30.62 6.21 1.35
CA LEU A 130 -30.29 7.29 2.28
C LEU A 130 -31.47 8.27 2.44
N MET A 131 -32.07 8.73 1.34
CA MET A 131 -33.23 9.62 1.38
C MET A 131 -34.43 8.99 2.10
N ALA A 132 -34.64 7.68 1.94
CA ALA A 132 -35.68 6.97 2.66
C ALA A 132 -35.45 7.03 4.18
N ILE A 133 -34.20 6.88 4.63
CA ILE A 133 -33.82 7.05 6.04
C ILE A 133 -34.03 8.50 6.49
N GLU A 134 -33.59 9.47 5.69
CA GLU A 134 -33.71 10.90 6.01
C GLU A 134 -35.16 11.37 6.17
N ASP A 135 -36.06 10.85 5.34
CA ASP A 135 -37.48 11.17 5.35
C ASP A 135 -38.28 10.32 6.34
N GLY A 136 -37.70 9.25 6.89
CA GLY A 136 -38.39 8.31 7.77
C GLY A 136 -39.48 7.52 7.04
N ARG A 137 -39.18 7.03 5.82
CA ARG A 137 -40.19 6.42 4.94
C ARG A 137 -40.63 5.03 5.40
N SER A 138 -41.90 4.75 5.16
CA SER A 138 -42.52 3.44 5.33
C SER A 138 -42.83 2.87 3.95
N ILE A 139 -42.24 1.73 3.62
CA ILE A 139 -42.26 1.13 2.29
C ILE A 139 -43.04 -0.20 2.36
N PRO A 140 -44.31 -0.25 1.92
CA PRO A 140 -45.06 -1.49 1.86
C PRO A 140 -44.39 -2.50 0.94
N THR A 141 -44.31 -3.75 1.39
CA THR A 141 -43.86 -4.89 0.57
C THR A 141 -45.04 -5.82 0.29
N ARG A 142 -44.82 -6.94 -0.42
CA ARG A 142 -45.87 -7.93 -0.69
C ARG A 142 -46.32 -8.66 0.58
N ALA A 143 -45.41 -8.89 1.54
CA ALA A 143 -45.66 -9.69 2.74
C ALA A 143 -45.44 -8.96 4.08
N GLY A 144 -45.15 -7.65 4.04
CA GLY A 144 -44.82 -6.86 5.23
C GLY A 144 -44.56 -5.39 4.91
N ILE A 145 -43.61 -4.79 5.64
CA ILE A 145 -43.23 -3.39 5.47
C ILE A 145 -41.75 -3.19 5.78
N VAL A 146 -41.07 -2.39 4.97
CA VAL A 146 -39.71 -1.91 5.24
C VAL A 146 -39.79 -0.50 5.82
N LEU A 147 -39.27 -0.31 7.03
CA LEU A 147 -39.25 0.97 7.72
C LEU A 147 -37.83 1.55 7.66
N ALA A 148 -37.69 2.70 7.02
CA ALA A 148 -36.47 3.49 7.07
C ALA A 148 -36.58 4.48 8.24
N LEU A 149 -35.69 4.36 9.21
CA LEU A 149 -35.77 5.03 10.51
C LEU A 149 -34.70 6.11 10.63
N ARG A 150 -35.12 7.36 10.87
CA ARG A 150 -34.23 8.45 11.28
C ARG A 150 -34.14 8.53 12.79
N THR A 151 -32.92 8.48 13.33
CA THR A 151 -32.70 8.72 14.77
C THR A 151 -32.68 10.22 15.08
N THR A 152 -32.86 10.57 16.35
CA THR A 152 -32.68 11.95 16.86
C THR A 152 -31.24 12.44 16.72
N ALA A 153 -30.26 11.52 16.70
CA ALA A 153 -28.85 11.81 16.53
C ALA A 153 -28.52 12.34 15.11
N TYR A 154 -29.40 12.13 14.13
CA TYR A 154 -29.21 12.61 12.75
C TYR A 154 -28.99 14.13 12.66
N SER A 155 -29.69 14.91 13.50
CA SER A 155 -29.53 16.37 13.55
C SER A 155 -28.12 16.84 13.96
N ARG A 156 -27.33 15.96 14.56
CA ARG A 156 -25.95 16.21 15.01
C ARG A 156 -24.91 15.67 14.03
N ALA A 157 -25.35 15.05 12.93
CA ALA A 157 -24.46 14.66 11.84
C ALA A 157 -23.96 15.92 11.10
N PRO A 158 -22.73 15.93 10.56
CA PRO A 158 -22.22 17.07 9.79
C PRO A 158 -23.15 17.39 8.62
N ALA A 159 -23.59 18.65 8.44
CA ALA A 159 -24.50 19.03 7.36
C ALA A 159 -23.82 18.99 5.97
N PRO A 160 -24.56 18.68 4.88
CA PRO A 160 -24.00 18.74 3.52
C PRO A 160 -23.67 20.17 3.13
N ALA A 161 -22.41 20.43 2.78
CA ALA A 161 -21.95 21.74 2.31
C ALA A 161 -22.28 21.95 0.82
N GLY A 162 -23.55 21.85 0.41
CA GLY A 162 -24.00 22.21 -0.95
C GLY A 162 -23.38 21.41 -2.11
N VAL A 163 -22.66 20.32 -1.83
CA VAL A 163 -22.06 19.41 -2.83
C VAL A 163 -22.99 18.20 -3.04
N PRO A 164 -23.17 17.70 -4.29
CA PRO A 164 -23.89 16.45 -4.54
C PRO A 164 -23.26 15.26 -3.81
N LEU A 165 -24.08 14.39 -3.20
CA LEU A 165 -23.61 13.22 -2.47
C LEU A 165 -22.92 12.21 -3.41
N GLU A 166 -21.58 12.12 -3.28
CA GLU A 166 -20.79 11.08 -3.92
C GLU A 166 -20.99 9.75 -3.17
N VAL A 167 -21.26 8.68 -3.92
CA VAL A 167 -21.44 7.32 -3.39
C VAL A 167 -20.17 6.54 -3.68
N ILE A 168 -19.37 6.30 -2.63
CA ILE A 168 -18.13 5.52 -2.74
C ILE A 168 -18.40 4.11 -2.22
N ARG A 169 -18.11 3.12 -3.05
CA ARG A 169 -18.28 1.70 -2.72
C ARG A 169 -16.98 1.18 -2.09
N GLY A 170 -17.06 0.53 -0.94
CA GLY A 170 -15.88 -0.10 -0.32
C GLY A 170 -15.34 -1.22 -1.22
N THR A 171 -14.02 -1.31 -1.38
CA THR A 171 -13.35 -2.33 -2.23
C THR A 171 -13.16 -3.67 -1.52
N ALA A 172 -13.31 -3.72 -0.20
CA ALA A 172 -13.23 -4.94 0.62
C ALA A 172 -14.60 -5.31 1.21
N GLU A 173 -15.25 -6.34 0.66
CA GLU A 173 -16.46 -6.93 1.26
C GLU A 173 -16.10 -8.07 2.21
N GLN A 174 -16.61 -7.98 3.45
CA GLN A 174 -16.55 -9.06 4.45
C GLN A 174 -17.89 -9.83 4.51
N SER A 175 -18.55 -9.92 5.66
CA SER A 175 -19.87 -10.54 5.87
C SER A 175 -21.04 -9.61 5.51
N ASN A 176 -20.79 -8.31 5.47
CA ASN A 176 -21.76 -7.25 5.17
C ASN A 176 -21.25 -6.35 4.03
N SER A 177 -22.14 -5.60 3.40
CA SER A 177 -21.76 -4.60 2.39
C SER A 177 -21.81 -3.19 2.98
N ALA A 178 -20.93 -2.30 2.49
CA ALA A 178 -20.81 -0.94 2.98
C ALA A 178 -20.91 0.08 1.85
N VAL A 179 -21.62 1.18 2.13
CA VAL A 179 -21.78 2.32 1.22
C VAL A 179 -21.35 3.59 1.95
N LEU A 180 -20.41 4.34 1.36
CA LEU A 180 -19.96 5.62 1.88
C LEU A 180 -20.67 6.75 1.14
N PHE A 181 -21.16 7.74 1.89
CA PHE A 181 -21.77 8.95 1.35
C PHE A 181 -20.92 10.17 1.70
N ASP A 182 -20.29 10.79 0.70
CA ASP A 182 -19.60 12.08 0.79
C ASP A 182 -18.53 12.14 1.91
N GLN A 183 -17.92 10.99 2.23
CA GLN A 183 -17.00 10.83 3.37
C GLN A 183 -17.56 11.33 4.73
N ARG A 184 -18.89 11.37 4.87
CA ARG A 184 -19.59 11.84 6.07
C ARG A 184 -20.42 10.76 6.74
N LEU A 185 -21.04 9.91 5.95
CA LEU A 185 -21.90 8.83 6.43
C LEU A 185 -21.45 7.49 5.87
N PHE A 186 -21.69 6.46 6.67
CA PHE A 186 -21.38 5.07 6.37
C PHE A 186 -22.66 4.27 6.57
N LEU A 187 -23.15 3.62 5.51
CA LEU A 187 -24.28 2.71 5.57
C LEU A 187 -23.79 1.28 5.49
N LYS A 188 -23.97 0.55 6.59
CA LYS A 188 -23.72 -0.89 6.70
C LYS A 188 -25.00 -1.62 6.34
N VAL A 189 -24.96 -2.46 5.31
CA VAL A 189 -26.09 -3.28 4.87
C VAL A 189 -25.82 -4.73 5.26
N PHE A 190 -26.68 -5.26 6.12
CA PHE A 190 -26.61 -6.65 6.56
C PHE A 190 -27.09 -7.55 5.42
N ARG A 191 -26.26 -8.51 5.02
CA ARG A 191 -26.59 -9.39 3.89
C ARG A 191 -27.37 -10.61 4.35
N ARG A 192 -26.93 -11.30 5.39
CA ARG A 192 -27.68 -12.34 6.09
C ARG A 192 -28.48 -11.70 7.22
N ILE A 193 -29.77 -11.98 7.27
CA ILE A 193 -30.71 -11.37 8.21
C ILE A 193 -31.24 -12.44 9.16
N GLU A 194 -31.28 -12.11 10.45
CA GLU A 194 -31.95 -12.91 11.48
C GLU A 194 -33.16 -12.11 11.99
N PRO A 195 -34.30 -12.76 12.29
CA PRO A 195 -35.40 -12.10 13.00
C PRO A 195 -34.91 -11.49 14.32
N GLY A 196 -35.30 -10.24 14.59
CA GLY A 196 -34.90 -9.45 15.76
C GLY A 196 -34.00 -8.25 15.41
N ILE A 197 -33.80 -7.37 16.40
CA ILE A 197 -32.99 -6.15 16.23
C ILE A 197 -31.50 -6.45 16.31
N ASN A 198 -30.73 -6.01 15.31
CA ASN A 198 -29.28 -6.21 15.32
C ASN A 198 -28.61 -5.38 16.45
N PRO A 199 -27.73 -6.00 17.28
CA PRO A 199 -27.00 -5.31 18.35
C PRO A 199 -26.27 -4.03 17.92
N ASP A 200 -25.75 -3.97 16.69
CA ASP A 200 -25.04 -2.80 16.15
C ASP A 200 -25.99 -1.59 15.99
N PHE A 201 -27.26 -1.83 15.69
CA PHE A 201 -28.28 -0.80 15.73
C PHE A 201 -28.75 -0.48 17.15
N GLU A 202 -29.08 -1.51 17.94
CA GLU A 202 -29.59 -1.38 19.32
C GLU A 202 -28.63 -0.57 20.21
N ILE A 203 -27.39 -1.05 20.33
CA ILE A 203 -26.36 -0.43 21.17
C ILE A 203 -25.94 0.91 20.59
N GLY A 204 -25.69 0.99 19.28
CA GLY A 204 -25.27 2.22 18.63
C GLY A 204 -26.28 3.35 18.78
N LYS A 205 -27.59 3.04 18.65
CA LYS A 205 -28.67 4.01 18.88
C LYS A 205 -28.74 4.42 20.34
N PHE A 206 -28.74 3.48 21.29
CA PHE A 206 -28.77 3.77 22.71
C PHE A 206 -27.62 4.71 23.14
N LEU A 207 -26.39 4.36 22.75
CA LEU A 207 -25.22 5.18 23.06
C LEU A 207 -25.31 6.57 22.42
N SER A 208 -25.79 6.67 21.18
CA SER A 208 -25.89 7.93 20.43
C SER A 208 -26.98 8.88 20.94
N GLU A 209 -28.09 8.35 21.48
CA GLU A 209 -29.28 9.12 21.85
C GLU A 209 -29.46 9.31 23.35
N ARG A 210 -29.11 8.29 24.16
CA ARG A 210 -29.45 8.25 25.59
C ARG A 210 -28.27 8.45 26.52
N THR A 211 -27.04 8.37 26.00
CA THR A 211 -25.83 8.49 26.82
C THR A 211 -24.95 9.65 26.34
N PRO A 212 -24.07 10.19 27.20
CA PRO A 212 -23.07 11.17 26.79
C PRO A 212 -21.84 10.55 26.10
N PHE A 213 -21.80 9.22 25.92
CA PHE A 213 -20.65 8.53 25.34
C PHE A 213 -20.53 8.83 23.84
N ASP A 214 -19.45 9.50 23.43
CA ASP A 214 -19.24 9.98 22.06
C ASP A 214 -18.13 9.23 21.31
N ARG A 215 -17.62 8.15 21.89
CA ARG A 215 -16.49 7.36 21.37
C ARG A 215 -16.95 6.17 20.53
N ILE A 216 -18.00 6.40 19.73
CA ILE A 216 -18.53 5.51 18.71
C ILE A 216 -18.87 6.32 17.45
N PRO A 217 -18.95 5.73 16.25
CA PRO A 217 -19.68 6.31 15.14
C PRO A 217 -21.13 6.54 15.59
N ARG A 218 -21.63 7.76 15.47
CA ARG A 218 -23.00 8.05 15.85
C ARG A 218 -23.95 7.30 14.91
N THR A 219 -24.81 6.47 15.46
CA THR A 219 -25.89 5.82 14.72
C THR A 219 -26.96 6.87 14.42
N VAL A 220 -27.09 7.23 13.15
CA VAL A 220 -27.97 8.32 12.69
C VAL A 220 -29.25 7.81 12.01
N GLY A 221 -29.28 6.55 11.59
CA GLY A 221 -30.47 5.92 11.02
C GLY A 221 -30.33 4.41 10.85
N ALA A 222 -31.42 3.75 10.43
CA ALA A 222 -31.44 2.33 10.10
C ALA A 222 -32.57 1.99 9.13
N ILE A 223 -32.55 0.76 8.63
CA ILE A 223 -33.64 0.15 7.86
C ILE A 223 -34.04 -1.14 8.56
N GLU A 224 -35.33 -1.31 8.82
CA GLU A 224 -35.91 -2.52 9.41
C GLU A 224 -36.94 -3.15 8.48
N TYR A 225 -37.10 -4.46 8.57
CA TYR A 225 -38.13 -5.21 7.88
C TYR A 225 -39.08 -5.84 8.89
N HIS A 226 -40.37 -5.55 8.76
CA HIS A 226 -41.43 -6.02 9.61
C HIS A 226 -42.33 -6.95 8.80
N ARG A 227 -42.08 -8.26 8.90
CA ARG A 227 -42.92 -9.30 8.27
C ARG A 227 -44.10 -9.63 9.17
N ILE A 228 -45.28 -9.82 8.58
CA ILE A 228 -46.48 -10.18 9.34
C ILE A 228 -46.25 -11.51 10.07
N GLY A 229 -46.35 -11.50 11.40
CA GLY A 229 -46.19 -12.69 12.24
C GLY A 229 -44.75 -13.09 12.54
N SER A 230 -43.76 -12.24 12.29
CA SER A 230 -42.35 -12.44 12.67
C SER A 230 -41.82 -11.21 13.43
N GLU A 231 -40.70 -11.39 14.14
CA GLU A 231 -40.03 -10.25 14.76
C GLU A 231 -39.43 -9.31 13.71
N PRO A 232 -39.34 -7.99 13.99
CA PRO A 232 -38.65 -7.04 13.12
C PRO A 232 -37.20 -7.44 12.91
N ALA A 233 -36.68 -7.29 11.69
CA ALA A 233 -35.30 -7.60 11.38
C ALA A 233 -34.54 -6.36 10.88
N THR A 234 -33.36 -6.08 11.41
CA THR A 234 -32.54 -4.94 10.95
C THR A 234 -31.85 -5.28 9.62
N LEU A 235 -32.12 -4.50 8.58
CA LEU A 235 -31.55 -4.65 7.24
C LEU A 235 -30.29 -3.80 7.02
N ALA A 236 -30.24 -2.60 7.60
CA ALA A 236 -29.10 -1.70 7.44
C ALA A 236 -28.99 -0.70 8.60
N VAL A 237 -27.78 -0.19 8.85
CA VAL A 237 -27.49 0.84 9.85
C VAL A 237 -26.68 1.96 9.20
N LEU A 238 -27.11 3.20 9.40
CA LEU A 238 -26.45 4.41 8.94
C LEU A 238 -25.74 5.07 10.12
N GLN A 239 -24.43 5.25 9.99
CA GLN A 239 -23.54 5.83 10.99
C GLN A 239 -22.79 7.04 10.45
N SER A 240 -22.31 7.93 11.33
CA SER A 240 -21.34 8.96 10.95
C SER A 240 -19.99 8.33 10.60
N LEU A 241 -19.34 8.78 9.53
CA LEU A 241 -18.00 8.35 9.20
C LEU A 241 -16.98 8.99 10.14
N VAL A 242 -16.06 8.17 10.65
CA VAL A 242 -15.00 8.58 11.59
C VAL A 242 -13.67 8.69 10.83
N ARG A 243 -13.08 9.89 10.82
CA ARG A 243 -11.71 10.09 10.32
C ARG A 243 -10.73 9.43 11.30
N ASN A 244 -9.84 8.60 10.78
CA ASN A 244 -8.96 7.76 11.59
C ASN A 244 -7.62 7.51 10.87
N GLN A 245 -6.65 6.98 11.60
CA GLN A 245 -5.30 6.64 11.16
C GLN A 245 -5.11 5.11 10.97
N GLY A 246 -6.22 4.36 10.95
CA GLY A 246 -6.22 2.90 10.99
C GLY A 246 -6.89 2.32 12.24
N THR A 247 -6.87 1.01 12.36
CA THR A 247 -7.40 0.24 13.49
C THR A 247 -6.43 0.23 14.68
N GLY A 248 -6.92 -0.08 15.87
CA GLY A 248 -6.07 -0.31 17.04
C GLY A 248 -5.13 -1.50 16.84
N TRP A 249 -5.51 -2.46 16.00
CA TRP A 249 -4.67 -3.60 15.66
C TRP A 249 -3.44 -3.15 14.86
N GLU A 250 -3.63 -2.36 13.81
CA GLU A 250 -2.54 -1.80 13.01
C GLU A 250 -1.62 -0.90 13.86
N HIS A 251 -2.20 -0.05 14.73
CA HIS A 251 -1.44 0.77 15.68
C HIS A 251 -0.59 -0.09 16.64
N ALA A 252 -1.16 -1.17 17.18
CA ALA A 252 -0.44 -2.09 18.06
C ALA A 252 0.72 -2.80 17.35
N LEU A 253 0.49 -3.32 16.14
CA LEU A 253 1.53 -4.00 15.38
C LEU A 253 2.69 -3.07 15.02
N HIS A 254 2.41 -1.82 14.65
CA HIS A 254 3.44 -0.82 14.36
C HIS A 254 4.33 -0.54 15.58
N GLU A 255 3.73 -0.29 16.74
CA GLU A 255 4.46 -0.02 17.98
C GLU A 255 5.22 -1.26 18.50
N LEU A 256 4.64 -2.44 18.33
CA LEU A 256 5.31 -3.71 18.66
C LEU A 256 6.51 -4.00 17.76
N GLN A 257 6.46 -3.60 16.49
CA GLN A 257 7.62 -3.72 15.60
C GLN A 257 8.80 -2.89 16.15
N LEU A 258 8.56 -1.61 16.47
CA LEU A 258 9.57 -0.74 17.08
C LEU A 258 10.06 -1.26 18.43
N TYR A 259 9.14 -1.80 19.25
CA TYR A 259 9.47 -2.44 20.51
C TYR A 259 10.45 -3.61 20.32
N TYR A 260 10.18 -4.52 19.38
CA TYR A 260 11.08 -5.64 19.11
C TYR A 260 12.42 -5.20 18.52
N GLU A 261 12.44 -4.16 17.69
CA GLU A 261 13.69 -3.55 17.22
C GLU A 261 14.55 -3.07 18.40
N GLU A 262 13.93 -2.38 19.36
CA GLU A 262 14.61 -1.89 20.56
C GLU A 262 15.11 -3.05 21.43
N VAL A 263 14.22 -3.95 21.87
CA VAL A 263 14.61 -5.04 22.78
C VAL A 263 15.56 -6.04 22.14
N SER A 264 15.56 -6.18 20.81
CA SER A 264 16.53 -7.02 20.10
C SER A 264 17.97 -6.51 20.23
N ARG A 265 18.16 -5.19 20.44
CA ARG A 265 19.46 -4.52 20.61
C ARG A 265 19.87 -4.34 22.06
N LEU A 266 18.93 -4.47 23.00
CA LEU A 266 19.19 -4.29 24.43
C LEU A 266 19.98 -5.48 25.00
N ALA A 267 21.08 -5.17 25.69
CA ALA A 267 21.90 -6.15 26.41
C ALA A 267 21.47 -6.31 27.88
N ILE A 268 20.17 -6.18 28.18
CA ILE A 268 19.62 -6.42 29.52
C ILE A 268 18.78 -7.70 29.53
N PRO A 269 18.82 -8.53 30.58
CA PRO A 269 17.91 -9.66 30.71
C PRO A 269 16.45 -9.22 30.89
N VAL A 270 15.51 -9.91 30.25
CA VAL A 270 14.06 -9.67 30.40
C VAL A 270 13.61 -9.77 31.86
N ALA A 271 14.24 -10.62 32.67
CA ALA A 271 14.00 -10.79 34.10
C ALA A 271 14.20 -9.49 34.93
N MET A 272 14.90 -8.48 34.38
CA MET A 272 15.02 -7.16 35.02
C MET A 272 13.79 -6.26 34.77
N VAL A 273 12.96 -6.61 33.79
CA VAL A 273 11.80 -5.85 33.32
C VAL A 273 10.49 -6.57 33.68
N PHE A 274 10.51 -7.90 33.76
CA PHE A 274 9.34 -8.73 33.99
C PHE A 274 9.73 -10.07 34.62
N ASP A 275 9.04 -10.45 35.68
CA ASP A 275 9.08 -11.81 36.23
C ASP A 275 7.98 -12.64 35.55
N GLU A 276 8.36 -13.75 34.89
CA GLU A 276 7.42 -14.65 34.20
C GLU A 276 6.39 -15.29 35.17
N ASP A 277 6.64 -15.19 36.47
CA ASP A 277 5.71 -15.60 37.50
C ASP A 277 4.63 -14.56 37.88
N GLU A 278 4.71 -13.31 37.39
CA GLU A 278 3.72 -12.26 37.67
C GLU A 278 2.58 -12.22 36.65
N SER A 279 1.34 -12.16 37.14
CA SER A 279 0.15 -11.98 36.30
C SER A 279 -0.14 -10.51 36.01
N ALA A 280 -0.81 -10.23 34.88
CA ALA A 280 -1.28 -8.88 34.55
C ALA A 280 -2.17 -8.27 35.63
N PHE A 281 -2.91 -9.10 36.37
CA PHE A 281 -3.74 -8.65 37.48
C PHE A 281 -2.90 -8.17 38.67
N GLU A 282 -1.87 -8.94 39.08
CA GLU A 282 -0.96 -8.55 40.16
C GLU A 282 -0.18 -7.28 39.81
N LEU A 283 0.27 -7.15 38.55
CA LEU A 283 0.93 -5.94 38.08
C LEU A 283 -0.02 -4.73 37.97
N SER A 284 -1.33 -4.95 37.78
CA SER A 284 -2.30 -3.85 37.63
C SER A 284 -2.44 -2.98 38.89
N VAL A 285 -2.05 -3.48 40.06
CA VAL A 285 -2.07 -2.73 41.32
C VAL A 285 -0.70 -2.15 41.70
N GLN A 286 0.32 -2.39 40.88
CA GLN A 286 1.68 -1.87 41.08
C GLN A 286 1.92 -0.63 40.21
N GLU A 287 2.86 0.21 40.62
CA GLU A 287 3.37 1.29 39.77
C GLU A 287 4.25 0.70 38.65
N VAL A 288 4.22 1.31 37.46
CA VAL A 288 5.06 0.87 36.34
C VAL A 288 6.51 1.29 36.63
N PRO A 289 7.47 0.36 36.78
CA PRO A 289 8.86 0.72 37.02
C PRO A 289 9.41 1.59 35.89
N HIS A 290 10.32 2.52 36.21
CA HIS A 290 10.94 3.40 35.20
C HIS A 290 11.60 2.63 34.04
N LEU A 291 12.19 1.46 34.33
CA LEU A 291 12.80 0.63 33.29
C LEU A 291 11.75 0.05 32.33
N VAL A 292 10.59 -0.37 32.85
CA VAL A 292 9.44 -0.81 32.04
C VAL A 292 8.89 0.37 31.24
N GLN A 293 8.79 1.56 31.84
CA GLN A 293 8.33 2.75 31.14
C GLN A 293 9.27 3.19 30.02
N ARG A 294 10.57 2.91 30.15
CA ARG A 294 11.54 3.13 29.07
C ARG A 294 11.37 2.11 27.94
N VAL A 295 11.22 0.83 28.27
CA VAL A 295 11.31 -0.29 27.31
C VAL A 295 9.97 -0.65 26.69
N VAL A 296 8.86 -0.58 27.45
CA VAL A 296 7.48 -0.93 27.01
C VAL A 296 6.61 0.33 26.84
N GLY A 297 7.07 1.49 27.35
CA GLY A 297 6.22 2.66 27.61
C GLY A 297 5.57 3.32 26.41
N ALA A 298 6.08 3.14 25.18
CA ALA A 298 5.52 3.74 23.98
C ALA A 298 4.02 3.39 23.79
N TYR A 299 3.66 2.12 23.99
CA TYR A 299 2.27 1.67 23.86
C TYR A 299 1.42 1.80 25.14
N LEU A 300 2.05 1.95 26.31
CA LEU A 300 1.30 1.97 27.59
C LEU A 300 0.31 3.14 27.66
N LYS A 301 0.58 4.29 27.00
CA LYS A 301 -0.38 5.41 26.92
C LYS A 301 -1.64 5.01 26.14
N SER A 302 -1.48 4.27 25.05
CA SER A 302 -2.59 3.75 24.25
C SER A 302 -3.40 2.71 25.03
N ALA A 303 -2.72 1.78 25.70
CA ALA A 303 -3.35 0.78 26.56
C ALA A 303 -4.16 1.42 27.70
N ALA A 304 -3.61 2.47 28.32
CA ALA A 304 -4.30 3.25 29.34
C ALA A 304 -5.57 3.93 28.80
N THR A 305 -5.46 4.51 27.61
CA THR A 305 -6.59 5.19 26.95
C THR A 305 -7.68 4.19 26.59
N LEU A 306 -7.32 3.04 26.01
CA LEU A 306 -8.25 1.94 25.75
C LEU A 306 -8.97 1.50 27.03
N GLY A 307 -8.23 1.28 28.13
CA GLY A 307 -8.83 0.90 29.42
C GLY A 307 -9.88 1.89 29.92
N ARG A 308 -9.59 3.20 29.84
CA ARG A 308 -10.56 4.25 30.20
C ARG A 308 -11.77 4.28 29.27
N ARG A 309 -11.58 4.13 27.96
CA ARG A 309 -12.67 4.17 26.98
C ARG A 309 -13.59 2.95 27.08
N THR A 310 -13.03 1.77 27.36
CA THR A 310 -13.82 0.57 27.66
C THR A 310 -14.62 0.73 28.95
N ALA A 311 -14.05 1.34 29.99
CA ALA A 311 -14.74 1.62 31.24
C ALA A 311 -15.91 2.59 31.06
N GLU A 312 -15.69 3.67 30.31
CA GLU A 312 -16.72 4.65 29.96
C GLU A 312 -17.85 4.04 29.13
N LEU A 313 -17.52 3.16 28.17
CA LEU A 313 -18.50 2.39 27.41
C LEU A 313 -19.39 1.56 28.35
N HIS A 314 -18.80 0.75 29.24
CA HIS A 314 -19.58 -0.09 30.15
C HIS A 314 -20.43 0.73 31.13
N ARG A 315 -19.92 1.87 31.62
CA ARG A 315 -20.72 2.81 32.42
C ARG A 315 -21.90 3.38 31.62
N ALA A 316 -21.70 3.72 30.36
CA ALA A 316 -22.77 4.20 29.50
C ALA A 316 -23.83 3.11 29.27
N LEU A 317 -23.42 1.88 28.97
CA LEU A 317 -24.31 0.72 28.78
C LEU A 317 -25.06 0.32 30.06
N ALA A 318 -24.56 0.70 31.23
CA ALA A 318 -25.19 0.47 32.53
C ALA A 318 -25.98 1.68 33.08
N SER A 319 -26.06 2.79 32.33
CA SER A 319 -26.48 4.08 32.88
C SER A 319 -28.00 4.30 32.95
N ASP A 320 -28.77 3.58 32.14
CA ASP A 320 -30.24 3.72 32.06
C ASP A 320 -30.91 2.53 32.74
N ALA A 321 -31.36 2.74 33.99
CA ALA A 321 -32.04 1.71 34.78
C ALA A 321 -33.53 1.54 34.40
N ASP A 322 -34.08 2.47 33.61
CA ASP A 322 -35.49 2.47 33.22
C ASP A 322 -35.70 1.76 31.86
N ASP A 323 -34.66 1.63 31.04
CA ASP A 323 -34.70 0.87 29.79
C ASP A 323 -34.46 -0.62 30.05
N PRO A 324 -35.44 -1.52 29.85
CA PRO A 324 -35.30 -2.93 30.16
C PRO A 324 -34.19 -3.64 29.35
N ASP A 325 -33.82 -3.13 28.17
CA ASP A 325 -32.75 -3.74 27.36
C ASP A 325 -31.35 -3.37 27.90
N PHE A 326 -31.21 -2.25 28.62
CA PHE A 326 -29.93 -1.74 29.14
C PHE A 326 -29.83 -1.73 30.68
N ALA A 327 -30.95 -1.85 31.38
CA ALA A 327 -31.00 -1.86 32.84
C ALA A 327 -30.13 -2.98 33.40
N PRO A 328 -29.15 -2.66 34.28
CA PRO A 328 -28.30 -3.69 34.88
C PRO A 328 -29.11 -4.73 35.66
N GLU A 329 -28.84 -6.01 35.40
CA GLU A 329 -29.52 -7.12 36.07
C GLU A 329 -28.58 -7.80 37.07
N PRO A 330 -29.06 -8.33 38.21
CA PRO A 330 -28.20 -9.11 39.10
C PRO A 330 -27.57 -10.30 38.37
N LEU A 331 -26.25 -10.51 38.53
CA LEU A 331 -25.60 -11.73 38.09
C LEU A 331 -25.91 -12.84 39.10
N THR A 332 -26.67 -13.86 38.70
CA THR A 332 -27.21 -14.86 39.62
C THR A 332 -26.38 -16.14 39.67
N ALA A 333 -26.55 -16.95 40.71
CA ALA A 333 -25.91 -18.28 40.78
C ALA A 333 -26.29 -19.21 39.60
N PRO A 334 -27.55 -19.23 39.10
CA PRO A 334 -27.89 -19.89 37.84
C PRO A 334 -27.10 -19.40 36.62
N ASP A 335 -26.86 -18.08 36.49
CA ASP A 335 -26.06 -17.53 35.39
C ASP A 335 -24.61 -18.04 35.45
N LEU A 336 -24.01 -18.05 36.65
CA LEU A 336 -22.65 -18.59 36.86
C LEU A 336 -22.58 -20.11 36.63
N ALA A 337 -23.64 -20.84 36.98
CA ALA A 337 -23.74 -22.27 36.69
C ALA A 337 -23.89 -22.56 35.19
N ALA A 338 -24.59 -21.70 34.45
CA ALA A 338 -24.69 -21.77 32.99
C ALA A 338 -23.33 -21.50 32.35
N LEU A 339 -22.65 -20.41 32.72
CA LEU A 339 -21.29 -20.10 32.25
C LEU A 339 -20.33 -21.27 32.49
N ARG A 340 -20.34 -21.86 33.69
CA ARG A 340 -19.52 -23.05 34.00
C ARG A 340 -19.81 -24.22 33.05
N ARG A 341 -21.09 -24.50 32.80
CA ARG A 341 -21.50 -25.60 31.93
C ARG A 341 -21.06 -25.36 30.49
N ASP A 342 -21.17 -24.12 30.01
CA ASP A 342 -20.84 -23.75 28.64
C ASP A 342 -19.32 -23.84 28.43
N ILE A 343 -18.52 -23.31 29.37
CA ILE A 343 -17.05 -23.46 29.36
C ILE A 343 -16.66 -24.94 29.39
N ARG A 344 -17.32 -25.78 30.21
CA ARG A 344 -17.05 -27.23 30.27
C ARG A 344 -17.35 -27.94 28.94
N ALA A 345 -18.45 -27.59 28.29
CA ALA A 345 -18.82 -28.15 27.00
C ALA A 345 -17.79 -27.76 25.93
N GLN A 346 -17.40 -26.49 25.91
CA GLN A 346 -16.39 -25.96 24.99
C GLN A 346 -15.00 -26.56 25.26
N PHE A 347 -14.65 -26.75 26.53
CA PHE A 347 -13.42 -27.39 26.97
C PHE A 347 -13.34 -28.82 26.41
N ALA A 348 -14.36 -29.65 26.64
CA ALA A 348 -14.42 -31.01 26.12
C ALA A 348 -14.26 -31.04 24.60
N LYS A 349 -15.05 -30.22 23.89
CA LYS A 349 -15.00 -30.11 22.42
C LYS A 349 -13.61 -29.70 21.91
N SER A 350 -12.98 -28.72 22.55
CA SER A 350 -11.68 -28.18 22.10
C SER A 350 -10.55 -29.19 22.32
N LEU A 351 -10.58 -29.92 23.43
CA LEU A 351 -9.59 -30.96 23.72
C LEU A 351 -9.76 -32.19 22.83
N ASP A 352 -11.00 -32.59 22.52
CA ASP A 352 -11.27 -33.68 21.58
C ASP A 352 -10.70 -33.35 20.19
N VAL A 353 -10.97 -32.14 19.68
CA VAL A 353 -10.41 -31.68 18.40
C VAL A 353 -8.90 -31.54 18.45
N LEU A 354 -8.33 -31.02 19.54
CA LEU A 354 -6.87 -30.93 19.72
C LEU A 354 -6.21 -32.31 19.70
N LYS A 355 -6.84 -33.31 20.33
CA LYS A 355 -6.37 -34.69 20.34
C LYS A 355 -6.42 -35.31 18.95
N ASP A 356 -7.51 -35.12 18.22
CA ASP A 356 -7.70 -35.66 16.87
C ASP A 356 -6.76 -35.01 15.83
N THR A 357 -6.29 -33.80 16.11
CA THR A 357 -5.39 -33.04 15.24
C THR A 357 -3.92 -33.10 15.68
N LEU A 358 -3.60 -33.71 16.82
CA LEU A 358 -2.28 -33.69 17.44
C LEU A 358 -1.16 -34.16 16.51
N ASP A 359 -1.40 -35.23 15.75
CA ASP A 359 -0.42 -35.80 14.81
C ASP A 359 -0.24 -34.97 13.54
N ARG A 360 -1.11 -33.97 13.33
CA ARG A 360 -1.08 -33.04 12.19
C ARG A 360 -0.50 -31.67 12.56
N LEU A 361 -0.22 -31.42 13.84
CA LEU A 361 0.38 -30.17 14.30
C LEU A 361 1.89 -30.13 14.00
N PRO A 362 2.47 -28.93 13.79
CA PRO A 362 3.91 -28.77 13.65
C PRO A 362 4.69 -29.34 14.86
N GLU A 363 5.86 -29.94 14.58
CA GLU A 363 6.69 -30.62 15.60
C GLU A 363 7.06 -29.72 16.79
N ALA A 364 7.27 -28.42 16.56
CA ALA A 364 7.56 -27.43 17.59
C ALA A 364 6.38 -27.12 18.53
N ILE A 365 5.14 -27.41 18.11
CA ILE A 365 3.91 -27.12 18.89
C ILE A 365 3.44 -28.37 19.63
N ALA A 366 3.70 -29.57 19.07
CA ALA A 366 3.23 -30.84 19.62
C ALA A 366 3.56 -31.07 21.13
N PRO A 367 4.74 -30.70 21.67
CA PRO A 367 5.00 -30.81 23.11
C PRO A 367 4.07 -29.95 23.98
N ARG A 368 3.79 -28.71 23.55
CA ARG A 368 2.88 -27.79 24.26
C ARG A 368 1.43 -28.29 24.18
N ALA A 369 1.02 -28.82 23.02
CA ALA A 369 -0.30 -29.42 22.84
C ALA A 369 -0.51 -30.65 23.74
N ARG A 370 0.49 -31.55 23.82
CA ARG A 370 0.45 -32.72 24.73
C ARG A 370 0.34 -32.30 26.18
N ARG A 371 1.14 -31.31 26.60
CA ARG A 371 1.07 -30.74 27.95
C ARG A 371 -0.35 -30.25 28.28
N VAL A 372 -0.97 -29.49 27.37
CA VAL A 372 -2.34 -29.01 27.56
C VAL A 372 -3.34 -30.18 27.65
N LEU A 373 -3.24 -31.20 26.78
CA LEU A 373 -4.10 -32.38 26.85
C LEU A 373 -4.00 -33.13 28.19
N ASP A 374 -2.78 -33.24 28.74
CA ASP A 374 -2.51 -33.98 29.98
C ASP A 374 -2.90 -33.18 31.23
N GLU A 375 -2.66 -31.87 31.24
CA GLU A 375 -2.71 -31.04 32.45
C GLU A 375 -3.93 -30.12 32.53
N ALA A 376 -4.51 -29.70 31.40
CA ALA A 376 -5.65 -28.78 31.38
C ALA A 376 -6.90 -29.33 32.10
N PRO A 377 -7.19 -30.65 32.18
CA PRO A 377 -8.33 -31.14 32.94
C PRO A 377 -8.36 -30.67 34.40
N GLY A 378 -7.19 -30.38 35.00
CA GLY A 378 -7.09 -29.81 36.35
C GLY A 378 -7.64 -28.37 36.47
N LEU A 379 -7.81 -27.64 35.36
CA LEU A 379 -8.46 -26.33 35.35
C LEU A 379 -9.96 -26.42 35.65
N LEU A 380 -10.59 -27.58 35.43
CA LEU A 380 -12.01 -27.78 35.69
C LEU A 380 -12.36 -27.67 37.18
N ASP A 381 -11.40 -27.93 38.07
CA ASP A 381 -11.53 -27.78 39.52
C ASP A 381 -11.66 -26.29 39.92
N GLN A 382 -11.05 -25.38 39.15
CA GLN A 382 -11.20 -23.94 39.37
C GLN A 382 -12.60 -23.45 39.00
N LEU A 383 -13.19 -24.01 37.93
CA LEU A 383 -14.56 -23.70 37.51
C LEU A 383 -15.61 -24.15 38.53
N ASP A 384 -15.30 -25.13 39.39
CA ASP A 384 -16.21 -25.54 40.47
C ASP A 384 -16.34 -24.52 41.60
N ARG A 385 -15.48 -23.49 41.61
CA ARG A 385 -15.61 -22.34 42.51
C ARG A 385 -16.61 -21.29 42.01
N LEU A 386 -16.90 -21.23 40.71
CA LEU A 386 -17.81 -20.24 40.11
C LEU A 386 -19.20 -20.19 40.77
N PRO A 387 -19.91 -21.32 40.99
CA PRO A 387 -21.24 -21.28 41.58
C PRO A 387 -21.25 -20.94 43.08
N ALA A 388 -20.09 -21.02 43.74
CA ALA A 388 -19.90 -20.71 45.15
C ALA A 388 -19.51 -19.25 45.41
N LEU A 389 -19.17 -18.49 44.35
CA LEU A 389 -19.00 -17.06 44.44
C LEU A 389 -20.31 -16.42 44.92
N LYS A 390 -20.22 -15.40 45.76
CA LYS A 390 -21.33 -14.47 46.01
C LYS A 390 -21.19 -13.34 44.99
N PRO A 391 -21.77 -13.42 43.78
CA PRO A 391 -21.70 -12.31 42.85
C PRO A 391 -22.45 -11.12 43.46
N CYS A 392 -21.70 -10.09 43.85
CA CYS A 392 -22.25 -8.79 44.22
C CYS A 392 -22.37 -7.86 42.99
N SER A 393 -22.18 -8.40 41.78
CA SER A 393 -22.14 -7.64 40.53
C SER A 393 -23.39 -7.82 39.65
N THR A 394 -23.60 -6.89 38.73
CA THR A 394 -24.65 -6.94 37.70
C THR A 394 -24.12 -7.37 36.32
N LYS A 395 -25.00 -7.89 35.48
CA LYS A 395 -24.80 -8.11 34.04
C LYS A 395 -25.45 -6.97 33.25
N ILE A 396 -24.79 -6.54 32.19
CA ILE A 396 -25.17 -5.39 31.35
C ILE A 396 -25.10 -5.75 29.87
N ARG A 397 -25.61 -4.88 28.98
CA ARG A 397 -25.27 -4.99 27.55
C ARG A 397 -23.78 -4.76 27.38
N CYS A 398 -23.17 -5.56 26.51
CA CYS A 398 -21.74 -5.58 26.24
C CYS A 398 -21.54 -5.58 24.71
N HIS A 399 -20.35 -5.24 24.25
CA HIS A 399 -19.99 -5.34 22.84
C HIS A 399 -19.95 -6.80 22.38
N GLY A 400 -19.49 -7.72 23.22
CA GLY A 400 -19.64 -9.16 23.02
C GLY A 400 -18.62 -9.82 22.10
N ASP A 401 -17.83 -9.05 21.34
CA ASP A 401 -16.63 -9.49 20.59
C ASP A 401 -15.60 -8.35 20.49
N TYR A 402 -15.24 -7.78 21.63
CA TYR A 402 -14.38 -6.60 21.68
C TYR A 402 -12.89 -6.95 21.56
N HIS A 403 -12.20 -6.39 20.56
CA HIS A 403 -10.76 -6.57 20.34
C HIS A 403 -10.16 -5.36 19.57
N LEU A 404 -8.84 -5.34 19.37
CA LEU A 404 -8.14 -4.20 18.75
C LEU A 404 -8.56 -3.90 17.29
N GLY A 405 -9.15 -4.88 16.60
CA GLY A 405 -9.71 -4.69 15.27
C GLY A 405 -11.01 -3.88 15.27
N GLN A 406 -11.70 -3.81 16.42
CA GLN A 406 -12.97 -3.10 16.60
C GLN A 406 -12.81 -1.73 17.25
N VAL A 407 -11.60 -1.19 17.19
CA VAL A 407 -11.33 0.19 17.60
C VAL A 407 -10.57 0.90 16.49
N LEU A 408 -10.94 2.14 16.20
CA LEU A 408 -10.21 3.03 15.29
C LEU A 408 -9.33 3.98 16.08
N ARG A 409 -8.10 4.16 15.62
CA ARG A 409 -7.17 5.16 16.14
C ARG A 409 -7.50 6.52 15.51
N THR A 410 -7.86 7.49 16.35
CA THR A 410 -7.94 8.91 15.96
C THR A 410 -6.70 9.64 16.47
N ASP A 411 -6.53 10.97 16.36
CA ASP A 411 -5.26 11.65 16.67
C ASP A 411 -4.59 11.22 18.00
N GLU A 412 -5.29 11.27 19.13
CA GLU A 412 -4.80 10.81 20.45
C GLU A 412 -5.82 9.94 21.23
N ASP A 413 -6.88 9.48 20.57
CA ASP A 413 -7.94 8.68 21.19
C ASP A 413 -8.34 7.46 20.35
N PHE A 414 -9.34 6.71 20.83
CA PHE A 414 -9.95 5.56 20.17
C PHE A 414 -11.46 5.71 20.04
N VAL A 415 -11.99 5.20 18.93
CA VAL A 415 -13.43 5.10 18.65
C VAL A 415 -13.81 3.63 18.48
N ILE A 416 -14.82 3.17 19.22
CA ILE A 416 -15.26 1.77 19.25
C ILE A 416 -16.29 1.52 18.14
N LEU A 417 -16.12 0.42 17.40
CA LEU A 417 -16.96 0.03 16.27
C LEU A 417 -17.66 -1.31 16.51
N ASP A 418 -18.59 -1.65 15.62
CA ASP A 418 -19.05 -3.02 15.35
C ASP A 418 -19.62 -3.80 16.55
N PHE A 419 -20.75 -3.35 17.08
CA PHE A 419 -21.38 -3.97 18.24
C PHE A 419 -22.17 -5.25 17.91
N GLU A 420 -21.92 -5.89 16.76
CA GLU A 420 -22.67 -7.07 16.29
C GLU A 420 -22.51 -8.29 17.19
N GLY A 421 -21.43 -8.38 17.98
CA GLY A 421 -21.05 -9.54 18.78
C GLY A 421 -20.54 -10.72 17.93
N GLU A 422 -20.22 -11.84 18.59
CA GLU A 422 -19.64 -13.02 17.93
C GLU A 422 -20.57 -13.61 16.85
N PRO A 423 -20.21 -13.60 15.54
CA PRO A 423 -21.12 -13.98 14.45
C PRO A 423 -21.62 -15.44 14.48
N ALA A 424 -20.97 -16.31 15.26
CA ALA A 424 -21.36 -17.72 15.42
C ALA A 424 -22.54 -17.92 16.39
N LYS A 425 -22.89 -16.91 17.19
CA LYS A 425 -23.98 -16.94 18.17
C LYS A 425 -25.28 -16.39 17.58
N SER A 426 -26.41 -16.91 18.05
CA SER A 426 -27.72 -16.40 17.62
C SER A 426 -27.90 -14.94 18.03
N LEU A 427 -28.81 -14.22 17.36
CA LEU A 427 -29.12 -12.84 17.74
C LEU A 427 -29.50 -12.70 19.23
N ASP A 428 -30.31 -13.62 19.76
CA ASP A 428 -30.71 -13.61 21.19
C ASP A 428 -29.51 -13.77 22.14
N GLU A 429 -28.56 -14.65 21.79
CA GLU A 429 -27.35 -14.84 22.58
C GLU A 429 -26.42 -13.61 22.53
N ARG A 430 -26.38 -12.92 21.39
CA ARG A 430 -25.64 -11.65 21.21
C ARG A 430 -26.32 -10.48 21.92
N ARG A 431 -27.65 -10.53 22.06
CA ARG A 431 -28.46 -9.54 22.81
C ARG A 431 -28.52 -9.79 24.32
N ALA A 432 -28.23 -10.99 24.79
CA ALA A 432 -28.22 -11.30 26.21
C ALA A 432 -27.25 -10.39 27.00
N LYS A 433 -27.67 -9.92 28.17
CA LYS A 433 -26.79 -9.19 29.11
C LYS A 433 -25.78 -10.15 29.72
N GLN A 434 -24.52 -9.72 29.80
CA GLN A 434 -23.40 -10.54 30.26
C GLN A 434 -22.53 -9.75 31.23
N SER A 435 -21.55 -10.43 31.83
CA SER A 435 -20.53 -9.73 32.61
C SER A 435 -19.64 -8.91 31.66
N PRO A 436 -19.39 -7.61 31.94
CA PRO A 436 -18.49 -6.78 31.11
C PRO A 436 -17.04 -7.25 31.14
N ILE A 437 -16.71 -8.17 32.06
CA ILE A 437 -15.40 -8.85 32.09
C ILE A 437 -15.14 -9.59 30.77
N LYS A 438 -16.17 -10.02 30.04
CA LYS A 438 -16.02 -10.64 28.72
C LYS A 438 -15.32 -9.71 27.72
N ASP A 439 -15.74 -8.45 27.62
CA ASP A 439 -15.13 -7.47 26.71
C ASP A 439 -13.71 -7.11 27.16
N VAL A 440 -13.49 -7.00 28.47
CA VAL A 440 -12.16 -6.80 29.06
C VAL A 440 -11.22 -7.91 28.62
N VAL A 441 -11.61 -9.17 28.80
CA VAL A 441 -10.81 -10.34 28.40
C VAL A 441 -10.58 -10.37 26.90
N GLY A 442 -11.59 -10.04 26.08
CA GLY A 442 -11.43 -9.94 24.63
C GLY A 442 -10.29 -9.00 24.22
N MET A 443 -10.20 -7.82 24.85
CA MET A 443 -9.11 -6.87 24.61
C MET A 443 -7.76 -7.40 25.12
N LEU A 444 -7.72 -8.02 26.31
CA LEU A 444 -6.47 -8.60 26.85
C LEU A 444 -5.91 -9.69 25.93
N ARG A 445 -6.79 -10.55 25.41
CA ARG A 445 -6.42 -11.58 24.42
C ARG A 445 -5.98 -10.96 23.10
N SER A 446 -6.57 -9.84 22.71
CA SER A 446 -6.13 -9.09 21.53
C SER A 446 -4.70 -8.53 21.69
N PHE A 447 -4.27 -8.14 22.89
CA PHE A 447 -2.87 -7.76 23.13
C PHE A 447 -1.91 -8.95 23.03
N ASP A 448 -2.33 -10.11 23.52
CA ASP A 448 -1.58 -11.38 23.40
C ASP A 448 -1.38 -11.75 21.93
N TYR A 449 -2.47 -11.73 21.16
CA TYR A 449 -2.43 -11.93 19.72
C TYR A 449 -1.58 -10.89 18.99
N ALA A 450 -1.66 -9.61 19.35
CA ALA A 450 -0.84 -8.57 18.73
C ALA A 450 0.65 -8.80 19.01
N ALA A 451 1.01 -9.07 20.27
CA ALA A 451 2.39 -9.32 20.67
C ALA A 451 3.00 -10.49 19.89
N PHE A 452 2.29 -11.61 19.80
CA PHE A 452 2.77 -12.77 19.05
C PHE A 452 2.68 -12.58 17.54
N ALA A 453 1.65 -11.93 17.00
CA ALA A 453 1.56 -11.64 15.56
C ALA A 453 2.72 -10.74 15.11
N ALA A 454 3.04 -9.70 15.89
CA ALA A 454 4.19 -8.85 15.64
C ALA A 454 5.52 -9.60 15.88
N LEU A 455 5.62 -10.45 16.91
CA LEU A 455 6.80 -11.29 17.12
C LEU A 455 7.01 -12.20 15.92
N PHE A 456 5.96 -12.92 15.50
CA PHE A 456 5.98 -13.76 14.32
C PHE A 456 6.36 -13.01 13.07
N ALA A 457 5.87 -11.78 12.86
CA ALA A 457 6.28 -10.97 11.73
C ALA A 457 7.74 -10.51 11.85
N PHE A 458 8.18 -10.12 13.05
CA PHE A 458 9.52 -9.63 13.34
C PHE A 458 10.59 -10.73 13.25
N THR A 459 10.22 -11.96 13.65
CA THR A 459 11.05 -13.16 13.65
C THR A 459 10.69 -14.12 12.52
N LYS A 460 9.74 -13.77 11.65
CA LYS A 460 9.50 -14.44 10.35
C LYS A 460 10.79 -14.48 9.55
N ASP A 461 11.57 -13.47 9.82
CA ASP A 461 12.83 -13.20 9.21
C ASP A 461 13.92 -13.56 10.19
N ARG A 462 13.66 -14.03 11.44
CA ARG A 462 14.63 -14.38 12.51
C ARG A 462 14.20 -15.46 13.50
N PRO A 463 14.26 -16.75 13.15
CA PRO A 463 13.60 -17.78 13.94
C PRO A 463 14.37 -18.06 15.23
N ASP A 464 15.71 -17.92 15.22
CA ASP A 464 16.57 -18.02 16.41
C ASP A 464 16.27 -16.92 17.44
N ASP A 465 15.80 -15.75 16.98
CA ASP A 465 15.37 -14.66 17.86
C ASP A 465 13.98 -14.93 18.44
N PHE A 466 13.17 -15.83 17.88
CA PHE A 466 11.82 -16.11 18.40
C PHE A 466 11.88 -16.58 19.85
N GLU A 467 12.70 -17.58 20.18
CA GLU A 467 12.81 -18.08 21.56
C GLU A 467 13.48 -17.05 22.48
N ARG A 468 14.38 -16.21 21.96
CA ARG A 468 15.04 -15.12 22.71
C ARG A 468 14.08 -13.96 23.02
N LEU A 469 13.17 -13.65 22.10
CA LEU A 469 12.25 -12.51 22.16
C LEU A 469 10.84 -12.88 22.62
N ALA A 470 10.49 -14.17 22.66
CA ALA A 470 9.22 -14.64 23.21
C ALA A 470 8.99 -14.20 24.68
N PRO A 471 10.00 -14.23 25.58
CA PRO A 471 9.86 -13.63 26.91
C PRO A 471 9.57 -12.12 26.88
N TRP A 472 10.14 -11.39 25.91
CA TRP A 472 9.87 -9.96 25.73
C TRP A 472 8.46 -9.70 25.20
N ALA A 473 7.96 -10.53 24.27
CA ALA A 473 6.56 -10.51 23.86
C ALA A 473 5.63 -10.69 25.05
N LYS A 474 5.96 -11.63 25.94
CA LYS A 474 5.23 -11.87 27.19
C LYS A 474 5.29 -10.68 28.14
N ALA A 475 6.47 -10.06 28.29
CA ALA A 475 6.66 -8.87 29.11
C ALA A 475 5.80 -7.70 28.61
N TRP A 476 5.84 -7.41 27.30
CA TRP A 476 5.02 -6.36 26.69
C TRP A 476 3.53 -6.63 26.87
N GLN A 477 3.08 -7.85 26.58
CA GLN A 477 1.68 -8.26 26.71
C GLN A 477 1.18 -8.11 28.15
N THR A 478 1.97 -8.55 29.12
CA THR A 478 1.58 -8.54 30.53
C THR A 478 1.51 -7.12 31.08
N TRP A 479 2.50 -6.28 30.82
CA TRP A 479 2.49 -4.87 31.24
C TRP A 479 1.40 -4.05 30.56
N THR A 480 1.20 -4.25 29.25
CA THR A 480 0.11 -3.60 28.50
C THR A 480 -1.25 -3.98 29.07
N SER A 481 -1.46 -5.28 29.33
CA SER A 481 -2.67 -5.80 29.98
C SER A 481 -2.86 -5.24 31.39
N ALA A 482 -1.79 -5.13 32.18
CA ALA A 482 -1.83 -4.58 33.53
C ALA A 482 -2.23 -3.10 33.55
N VAL A 483 -1.66 -2.29 32.65
CA VAL A 483 -2.00 -0.87 32.52
C VAL A 483 -3.44 -0.69 32.04
N PHE A 484 -3.88 -1.47 31.04
CA PHE A 484 -5.27 -1.48 30.61
C PHE A 484 -6.22 -1.81 31.77
N LEU A 485 -5.95 -2.88 32.53
CA LEU A 485 -6.75 -3.30 33.67
C LEU A 485 -6.78 -2.26 34.79
N ARG A 486 -5.64 -1.64 35.10
CA ARG A 486 -5.54 -0.59 36.13
C ARG A 486 -6.43 0.60 35.78
N GLU A 487 -6.33 1.08 34.54
CA GLU A 487 -7.07 2.24 34.06
C GLU A 487 -8.56 1.93 33.90
N TYR A 488 -8.89 0.73 33.42
CA TYR A 488 -10.26 0.24 33.40
C TYR A 488 -10.86 0.23 34.81
N ARG A 489 -10.20 -0.43 35.79
CA ARG A 489 -10.66 -0.52 37.18
C ARG A 489 -10.81 0.85 37.86
N GLY A 490 -9.84 1.74 37.67
CA GLY A 490 -9.93 3.11 38.19
C GLY A 490 -11.11 3.87 37.59
N ALA A 491 -11.34 3.71 36.28
CA ALA A 491 -12.42 4.37 35.56
C ALA A 491 -13.79 3.68 35.71
N VAL A 492 -13.91 2.58 36.46
CA VAL A 492 -15.18 1.91 36.81
C VAL A 492 -15.37 1.78 38.32
N ASP A 493 -14.52 2.42 39.12
CA ASP A 493 -14.63 2.39 40.59
C ASP A 493 -16.06 2.76 41.05
N GLY A 494 -16.58 1.97 41.99
CA GLY A 494 -17.96 2.05 42.49
C GLY A 494 -19.07 1.60 41.54
N ALA A 495 -18.77 1.03 40.36
CA ALA A 495 -19.77 0.52 39.44
C ALA A 495 -20.31 -0.85 39.88
N SER A 496 -21.64 -1.03 39.84
CA SER A 496 -22.31 -2.25 40.30
C SER A 496 -22.06 -3.48 39.42
N PHE A 497 -21.49 -3.34 38.22
CA PHE A 497 -21.25 -4.43 37.28
C PHE A 497 -19.88 -5.12 37.44
N LEU A 498 -19.07 -4.68 38.40
CA LEU A 498 -17.84 -5.37 38.81
C LEU A 498 -17.96 -5.88 40.23
N PRO A 499 -17.41 -7.07 40.54
CA PRO A 499 -17.39 -7.56 41.91
C PRO A 499 -16.50 -6.69 42.80
N ASP A 500 -17.02 -6.28 43.96
CA ASP A 500 -16.24 -5.62 45.01
C ASP A 500 -15.22 -6.55 45.66
N ASP A 501 -15.48 -7.87 45.62
CA ASP A 501 -14.59 -8.91 46.12
C ASP A 501 -13.48 -9.19 45.10
N PRO A 502 -12.19 -8.92 45.43
CA PRO A 502 -11.07 -9.19 44.54
C PRO A 502 -10.93 -10.67 44.17
N GLU A 503 -11.32 -11.59 45.06
CA GLU A 503 -11.28 -13.03 44.76
C GLU A 503 -12.30 -13.40 43.69
N ALA A 504 -13.55 -12.91 43.81
CA ALA A 504 -14.57 -13.09 42.79
C ALA A 504 -14.18 -12.50 41.43
N LEU A 505 -13.55 -11.30 41.41
CA LEU A 505 -13.07 -10.68 40.17
C LEU A 505 -11.99 -11.54 39.48
N VAL A 506 -11.03 -12.07 40.24
CA VAL A 506 -9.97 -12.95 39.69
C VAL A 506 -10.56 -14.24 39.13
N VAL A 507 -11.51 -14.87 39.84
CA VAL A 507 -12.17 -16.10 39.36
C VAL A 507 -12.95 -15.83 38.07
N LEU A 508 -13.64 -14.70 37.96
CA LEU A 508 -14.35 -14.33 36.72
C LEU A 508 -13.38 -14.05 35.57
N LEU A 509 -12.33 -13.25 35.79
CA LEU A 509 -11.31 -12.96 34.78
C LEU A 509 -10.68 -14.25 34.23
N ARG A 510 -10.29 -15.18 35.12
CA ARG A 510 -9.75 -16.49 34.73
C ARG A 510 -10.73 -17.33 33.94
N SER A 511 -12.00 -17.37 34.38
CA SER A 511 -13.04 -18.17 33.72
C SER A 511 -13.32 -17.66 32.30
N PHE A 512 -13.47 -16.35 32.11
CA PHE A 512 -13.64 -15.76 30.78
C PHE A 512 -12.38 -15.85 29.93
N THR A 513 -11.18 -15.78 30.53
CA THR A 513 -9.92 -15.99 29.81
C THR A 513 -9.82 -17.41 29.28
N LEU A 514 -10.19 -18.41 30.09
CA LEU A 514 -10.26 -19.80 29.66
C LEU A 514 -11.30 -19.98 28.55
N ASP A 515 -12.50 -19.41 28.71
CA ASP A 515 -13.56 -19.46 27.71
C ASP A 515 -13.08 -18.96 26.33
N LYS A 516 -12.54 -17.73 26.29
CA LYS A 516 -12.05 -17.13 25.05
C LYS A 516 -10.83 -17.88 24.48
N ALA A 517 -9.90 -18.33 25.31
CA ALA A 517 -8.73 -19.10 24.85
C ALA A 517 -9.13 -20.46 24.23
N LEU A 518 -10.15 -21.13 24.77
CA LEU A 518 -10.68 -22.38 24.19
C LEU A 518 -11.41 -22.12 22.87
N TYR A 519 -12.16 -21.00 22.79
CA TYR A 519 -12.85 -20.60 21.57
C TYR A 519 -11.84 -20.39 20.44
N GLU A 520 -10.79 -19.62 20.73
CA GLU A 520 -9.69 -19.34 19.82
C GLU A 520 -8.92 -20.61 19.47
N LEU A 521 -8.62 -21.48 20.44
CA LEU A 521 -7.97 -22.77 20.17
C LEU A 521 -8.75 -23.57 19.12
N LEU A 522 -10.05 -23.73 19.32
CA LEU A 522 -10.90 -24.44 18.38
C LEU A 522 -10.96 -23.73 17.01
N TYR A 523 -10.99 -22.40 17.00
CA TYR A 523 -10.98 -21.63 15.77
C TYR A 523 -9.68 -21.82 14.98
N GLU A 524 -8.52 -21.66 15.62
CA GLU A 524 -7.21 -21.78 14.98
C GLU A 524 -6.92 -23.23 14.55
N LEU A 525 -7.34 -24.24 15.32
CA LEU A 525 -7.22 -25.65 14.91
C LEU A 525 -7.94 -25.93 13.59
N ASN A 526 -9.06 -25.26 13.34
CA ASN A 526 -9.86 -25.45 12.14
C ASN A 526 -9.42 -24.58 10.94
N HIS A 527 -8.71 -23.47 11.18
CA HIS A 527 -8.44 -22.47 10.14
C HIS A 527 -6.95 -22.10 9.97
N ARG A 528 -6.14 -22.11 11.04
CA ARG A 528 -4.73 -21.67 11.04
C ARG A 528 -3.88 -22.48 12.05
N PRO A 529 -3.48 -23.71 11.72
CA PRO A 529 -2.75 -24.59 12.65
C PRO A 529 -1.45 -24.01 13.24
N ASP A 530 -0.76 -23.10 12.54
CA ASP A 530 0.47 -22.46 13.04
C ASP A 530 0.23 -21.44 14.18
N TRP A 531 -0.97 -20.85 14.22
CA TRP A 531 -1.36 -19.86 15.22
C TRP A 531 -1.84 -20.50 16.53
N VAL A 532 -2.07 -21.81 16.53
CA VAL A 532 -2.51 -22.61 17.69
C VAL A 532 -1.61 -22.43 18.93
N ARG A 533 -0.34 -22.05 18.74
CA ARG A 533 0.56 -21.80 19.88
C ARG A 533 0.12 -20.66 20.80
N ILE A 534 -0.57 -19.64 20.27
CA ILE A 534 -1.02 -18.48 21.06
C ILE A 534 -2.08 -18.93 22.09
N PRO A 535 -3.21 -19.53 21.68
CA PRO A 535 -4.19 -20.03 22.65
C PRO A 535 -3.64 -21.17 23.52
N LEU A 536 -2.74 -22.04 23.01
CA LEU A 536 -2.08 -23.05 23.85
C LEU A 536 -1.21 -22.44 24.94
N ALA A 537 -0.44 -21.39 24.64
CA ALA A 537 0.38 -20.69 25.62
C ALA A 537 -0.49 -20.06 26.72
N SER A 538 -1.64 -19.50 26.35
CA SER A 538 -2.58 -18.96 27.35
C SER A 538 -3.20 -20.05 28.23
N VAL A 539 -3.59 -21.20 27.68
CA VAL A 539 -4.10 -22.32 28.49
C VAL A 539 -2.98 -22.86 29.40
N GLY A 540 -1.75 -22.94 28.89
CA GLY A 540 -0.56 -23.25 29.68
C GLY A 540 -0.35 -22.32 30.86
N SER A 541 -0.44 -21.00 30.66
CA SER A 541 -0.33 -19.99 31.72
C SER A 541 -1.38 -20.19 32.81
N LEU A 542 -2.64 -20.51 32.43
CA LEU A 542 -3.69 -20.81 33.40
C LEU A 542 -3.39 -22.07 34.22
N ILE A 543 -2.78 -23.09 33.60
CA ILE A 543 -2.33 -24.32 34.29
C ILE A 543 -1.23 -23.99 35.29
N ASP A 544 -0.25 -23.18 34.89
CA ASP A 544 0.87 -22.77 35.74
C ASP A 544 0.39 -21.94 36.94
N GLU A 545 -0.52 -21.00 36.71
CA GLU A 545 -1.17 -20.25 37.79
C GLU A 545 -1.96 -21.18 38.74
N ALA A 546 -2.70 -22.16 38.19
CA ALA A 546 -3.42 -23.15 38.99
C ALA A 546 -2.48 -23.99 39.86
N ARG A 547 -1.29 -24.29 39.34
CA ARG A 547 -0.24 -25.04 40.04
C ARG A 547 0.49 -24.23 41.08
N ARG A 548 0.78 -22.93 40.88
CA ARG A 548 1.43 -22.08 41.90
C ARG A 548 0.62 -21.97 43.19
N VAL A 549 -0.70 -22.14 43.09
CA VAL A 549 -1.61 -22.22 44.25
C VAL A 549 -1.50 -23.59 44.98
N ALA A 550 -0.79 -24.58 44.42
CA ALA A 550 -0.44 -25.86 45.04
C ALA A 550 1.09 -25.97 45.27
N PRO A 551 1.58 -26.55 46.38
CA PRO A 551 3.01 -26.57 46.66
C PRO A 551 3.71 -27.66 45.82
N ALA A 552 4.78 -27.31 45.10
CA ALA A 552 5.63 -28.30 44.43
C ALA A 552 7.15 -27.98 44.54
N PRO A 553 8.03 -29.01 44.51
CA PRO A 553 9.44 -28.91 44.83
C PRO A 553 10.35 -28.71 43.60
N THR A 554 11.54 -28.18 43.90
CA THR A 554 12.64 -27.72 43.02
C THR A 554 13.46 -28.83 42.35
N ALA A 555 13.90 -28.61 41.12
CA ALA A 555 15.11 -29.23 40.54
C ALA A 555 15.78 -28.31 39.49
N VAL A 556 17.11 -28.35 39.46
CA VAL A 556 18.06 -27.47 38.75
C VAL A 556 18.56 -28.15 37.45
N PRO A 557 18.84 -27.44 36.33
CA PRO A 557 19.44 -28.05 35.14
C PRO A 557 20.98 -27.94 35.12
N VAL A 558 21.62 -28.95 34.53
CA VAL A 558 23.08 -29.09 34.33
C VAL A 558 23.42 -28.70 32.89
N ALA A 559 24.52 -27.95 32.73
CA ALA A 559 25.07 -27.52 31.44
C ALA A 559 26.11 -28.52 30.89
N GLU A 560 26.18 -28.68 29.57
CA GLU A 560 27.26 -29.36 28.85
C GLU A 560 28.05 -28.37 27.98
N GLU A 561 29.39 -28.48 28.03
CA GLU A 561 30.35 -27.71 27.23
C GLU A 561 30.66 -28.36 25.87
N PRO A 562 31.05 -27.59 24.84
CA PRO A 562 31.37 -28.10 23.51
C PRO A 562 32.86 -28.47 23.34
N SER A 563 33.12 -29.40 22.41
CA SER A 563 34.46 -29.90 22.04
C SER A 563 35.14 -29.06 20.93
N PRO A 564 36.48 -29.01 20.85
CA PRO A 564 37.21 -28.08 19.98
C PRO A 564 37.71 -28.68 18.66
N GLY A 565 37.59 -27.95 17.55
CA GLY A 565 38.33 -28.23 16.31
C GLY A 565 37.95 -27.39 15.07
N ALA A 566 38.95 -26.65 14.54
CA ALA A 566 39.02 -25.93 13.26
C ALA A 566 38.38 -24.52 13.15
N ILE A 567 39.24 -23.51 12.98
CA ILE A 567 38.93 -22.10 12.74
C ILE A 567 38.31 -21.93 11.34
N THR A 568 37.03 -21.56 11.24
CA THR A 568 36.42 -20.81 10.12
C THR A 568 35.11 -20.17 10.61
N ALA A 569 35.15 -18.96 11.17
CA ALA A 569 33.92 -18.23 11.45
C ALA A 569 33.33 -17.77 10.09
N SER A 570 32.24 -18.41 9.67
CA SER A 570 31.43 -17.95 8.54
C SER A 570 30.90 -16.55 8.82
N ARG A 571 30.71 -15.75 7.77
CA ARG A 571 30.05 -14.44 7.87
C ARG A 571 28.53 -14.57 8.05
N PHE A 572 27.98 -15.75 7.76
CA PHE A 572 26.56 -16.06 7.89
C PHE A 572 26.30 -16.69 9.27
N SER A 573 25.40 -16.09 10.03
CA SER A 573 24.70 -16.80 11.10
C SER A 573 23.64 -17.74 10.50
N GLU A 574 23.16 -18.73 11.27
CA GLU A 574 21.97 -19.50 10.88
C GLU A 574 20.78 -18.58 10.63
N PHE A 575 20.75 -17.48 11.37
CA PHE A 575 19.82 -16.41 11.23
C PHE A 575 19.87 -15.71 9.83
N ASP A 576 21.06 -15.35 9.34
CA ASP A 576 21.25 -14.84 7.97
C ASP A 576 20.80 -15.86 6.90
N LEU A 577 21.08 -17.15 7.12
CA LEU A 577 20.70 -18.20 6.18
C LEU A 577 19.17 -18.35 6.09
N TYR A 578 18.47 -18.24 7.21
CA TYR A 578 17.01 -18.28 7.24
C TYR A 578 16.37 -17.07 6.55
N LEU A 579 16.83 -15.85 6.85
CA LEU A 579 16.39 -14.64 6.16
C LEU A 579 16.50 -14.77 4.63
N LEU A 580 17.61 -15.35 4.17
CA LEU A 580 17.86 -15.55 2.75
C LEU A 580 16.85 -16.53 2.15
N ALA A 581 16.53 -17.62 2.86
CA ALA A 581 15.55 -18.61 2.42
C ALA A 581 14.10 -18.06 2.42
N GLU A 582 13.70 -17.28 3.42
CA GLU A 582 12.40 -16.60 3.48
C GLU A 582 12.28 -15.42 2.50
N GLY A 583 13.40 -15.04 1.88
CA GLY A 583 13.47 -13.96 0.91
C GLY A 583 13.31 -12.58 1.56
N THR A 584 13.87 -12.40 2.74
CA THR A 584 13.67 -11.24 3.62
C THR A 584 14.97 -10.66 4.19
N HIS A 585 16.13 -11.18 3.76
CA HIS A 585 17.44 -10.58 4.02
C HIS A 585 17.67 -9.30 3.20
N TYR A 586 17.03 -8.21 3.60
CA TYR A 586 17.05 -6.94 2.87
C TYR A 586 18.42 -6.23 2.80
N ARG A 587 19.38 -6.66 3.62
CA ARG A 587 20.79 -6.24 3.53
C ARG A 587 21.70 -7.41 3.18
N SER A 588 21.22 -8.31 2.31
CA SER A 588 21.98 -9.51 1.90
C SER A 588 23.32 -9.16 1.26
N TYR A 589 23.46 -7.96 0.70
CA TYR A 589 24.73 -7.44 0.18
C TYR A 589 25.83 -7.33 1.23
N GLU A 590 25.54 -7.30 2.54
CA GLU A 590 26.58 -7.31 3.59
C GLU A 590 27.22 -8.68 3.81
N LYS A 591 26.63 -9.72 3.22
CA LYS A 591 26.96 -11.12 3.45
C LYS A 591 27.35 -11.84 2.15
N LEU A 592 26.51 -11.74 1.12
CA LEU A 592 26.78 -12.26 -0.21
C LEU A 592 27.75 -11.33 -0.95
N GLY A 593 28.48 -11.87 -1.92
CA GLY A 593 29.50 -11.16 -2.66
C GLY A 593 30.91 -11.40 -2.11
N ALA A 594 31.81 -10.43 -2.32
CA ALA A 594 33.19 -10.47 -1.84
C ALA A 594 33.45 -9.39 -0.79
N HIS A 595 33.80 -9.81 0.44
CA HIS A 595 34.00 -8.94 1.58
C HIS A 595 35.41 -9.05 2.14
N VAL A 596 36.15 -7.95 2.10
CA VAL A 596 37.50 -7.86 2.68
C VAL A 596 37.39 -7.96 4.21
N THR A 597 38.28 -8.73 4.83
CA THR A 597 38.33 -8.97 6.27
C THR A 597 39.77 -9.25 6.71
N GLU A 598 40.01 -9.31 8.02
CA GLU A 598 41.25 -9.81 8.59
C GLU A 598 41.08 -11.26 9.09
N SER A 599 42.06 -12.11 8.84
CA SER A 599 42.10 -13.48 9.36
C SER A 599 43.53 -13.85 9.77
N ASN A 600 43.71 -14.22 11.04
CA ASN A 600 45.02 -14.55 11.62
C ASN A 600 46.11 -13.49 11.36
N GLY A 601 45.75 -12.20 11.44
CA GLY A 601 46.69 -11.10 11.21
C GLY A 601 47.05 -10.86 9.74
N THR A 602 46.36 -11.51 8.79
CA THR A 602 46.56 -11.34 7.35
C THR A 602 45.26 -10.87 6.69
N LEU A 603 45.37 -9.97 5.71
CA LEU A 603 44.24 -9.56 4.87
C LEU A 603 43.67 -10.79 4.15
N ALA A 604 42.35 -10.92 4.14
CA ALA A 604 41.65 -12.00 3.48
C ALA A 604 40.36 -11.47 2.84
N THR A 605 39.79 -12.21 1.91
CA THR A 605 38.45 -11.93 1.36
C THR A 605 37.54 -13.13 1.56
N ASN A 606 36.35 -12.88 2.10
CA ASN A 606 35.28 -13.88 2.17
C ASN A 606 34.42 -13.75 0.92
N PHE A 607 34.29 -14.84 0.18
CA PHE A 607 33.45 -14.95 -1.01
C PHE A 607 32.22 -15.79 -0.68
N ALA A 608 31.05 -15.32 -1.11
CA ALA A 608 29.80 -16.05 -0.92
C ALA A 608 28.82 -15.86 -2.09
N VAL A 609 28.22 -16.96 -2.56
CA VAL A 609 27.29 -16.96 -3.70
C VAL A 609 26.16 -17.97 -3.52
N TRP A 610 24.97 -17.60 -3.98
CA TRP A 610 23.80 -18.49 -4.01
C TRP A 610 23.78 -19.29 -5.31
N ALA A 611 23.90 -20.62 -5.21
CA ALA A 611 23.89 -21.55 -6.35
C ALA A 611 23.41 -22.95 -5.87
N PRO A 612 22.12 -23.08 -5.50
CA PRO A 612 21.60 -24.25 -4.80
C PRO A 612 21.71 -25.58 -5.55
N ASN A 613 21.63 -25.54 -6.88
CA ASN A 613 21.65 -26.73 -7.73
C ASN A 613 23.04 -27.05 -8.29
N ALA A 614 24.03 -26.21 -8.01
CA ALA A 614 25.40 -26.46 -8.42
C ALA A 614 25.94 -27.74 -7.76
N ARG A 615 26.72 -28.51 -8.54
CA ARG A 615 27.43 -29.67 -8.03
C ARG A 615 28.68 -29.26 -7.26
N GLU A 616 29.45 -28.34 -7.83
CA GLU A 616 30.69 -27.80 -7.24
C GLU A 616 30.80 -26.31 -7.60
N VAL A 617 31.29 -25.50 -6.65
CA VAL A 617 31.62 -24.09 -6.90
C VAL A 617 33.04 -23.82 -6.41
N ALA A 618 33.82 -23.07 -7.19
CA ALA A 618 35.15 -22.59 -6.82
C ALA A 618 35.29 -21.09 -7.11
N THR A 619 36.03 -20.39 -6.25
CA THR A 619 36.41 -19.00 -6.54
C THR A 619 37.68 -19.00 -7.38
N ILE A 620 37.65 -18.36 -8.55
CA ILE A 620 38.78 -18.24 -9.46
C ILE A 620 39.14 -16.77 -9.65
N GLY A 621 40.41 -16.45 -9.86
CA GLY A 621 40.85 -15.08 -10.09
C GLY A 621 42.36 -14.96 -10.30
N ASP A 622 42.85 -13.72 -10.28
CA ASP A 622 44.27 -13.43 -10.49
C ASP A 622 45.18 -14.18 -9.49
N PHE A 623 44.73 -14.30 -8.25
CA PHE A 623 45.46 -14.91 -7.12
C PHE A 623 45.70 -16.42 -7.25
N ASN A 624 44.98 -17.11 -8.13
CA ASN A 624 45.17 -18.55 -8.39
C ASN A 624 45.32 -18.89 -9.88
N GLY A 625 45.64 -17.90 -10.71
CA GLY A 625 45.81 -18.10 -12.15
C GLY A 625 44.55 -18.65 -12.84
N TRP A 626 43.37 -18.33 -12.30
CA TRP A 626 42.07 -18.81 -12.79
C TRP A 626 41.87 -20.34 -12.70
N ASP A 627 42.62 -21.04 -11.84
CA ASP A 627 42.48 -22.50 -11.63
C ASP A 627 41.33 -22.84 -10.64
N PRO A 628 40.25 -23.51 -11.11
CA PRO A 628 39.11 -23.89 -10.25
C PRO A 628 39.46 -24.94 -9.19
N LYS A 629 40.60 -25.64 -9.31
CA LYS A 629 41.01 -26.65 -8.32
C LYS A 629 41.66 -26.03 -7.09
N ALA A 630 42.12 -24.79 -7.17
CA ALA A 630 42.91 -24.16 -6.13
C ALA A 630 42.06 -23.70 -4.92
N HIS A 631 40.83 -23.20 -5.17
CA HIS A 631 39.98 -22.62 -4.11
C HIS A 631 38.51 -23.09 -4.20
N PRO A 632 38.23 -24.39 -4.00
CA PRO A 632 36.86 -24.89 -3.93
C PRO A 632 36.11 -24.27 -2.73
N MET A 633 34.85 -23.89 -2.96
CA MET A 633 33.96 -23.31 -1.96
C MET A 633 33.21 -24.40 -1.20
N ARG A 634 32.80 -24.10 0.03
CA ARG A 634 32.02 -25.00 0.88
C ARG A 634 30.55 -24.64 0.79
N ARG A 635 29.69 -25.61 0.45
CA ARG A 635 28.24 -25.47 0.55
C ARG A 635 27.79 -25.40 2.02
N ARG A 636 26.87 -24.48 2.33
CA ARG A 636 26.28 -24.26 3.65
C ARG A 636 24.81 -24.68 3.67
N GLY A 637 24.48 -25.59 4.59
CA GLY A 637 23.11 -26.07 4.81
C GLY A 637 22.43 -26.56 3.53
N GLU A 638 21.10 -26.58 3.57
CA GLU A 638 20.27 -26.90 2.40
C GLU A 638 20.02 -25.67 1.50
N ASN A 639 20.15 -24.45 2.05
CA ASN A 639 19.83 -23.15 1.42
C ASN A 639 20.69 -22.79 0.18
N GLY A 640 21.68 -23.62 -0.15
CA GLY A 640 22.37 -23.53 -1.44
C GLY A 640 23.41 -22.41 -1.56
N ILE A 641 23.86 -21.86 -0.44
CA ILE A 641 24.93 -20.86 -0.40
C ILE A 641 26.29 -21.55 -0.36
N TRP A 642 27.22 -21.05 -1.15
CA TRP A 642 28.61 -21.49 -1.20
C TRP A 642 29.49 -20.39 -0.64
N GLU A 643 30.40 -20.72 0.27
CA GLU A 643 31.32 -19.75 0.88
C GLU A 643 32.77 -20.21 0.88
N ARG A 644 33.70 -19.23 0.83
CA ARG A 644 35.14 -19.47 0.98
C ARG A 644 35.86 -18.23 1.51
N LEU A 645 36.69 -18.41 2.52
CA LEU A 645 37.68 -17.41 2.94
C LEU A 645 39.01 -17.66 2.22
N VAL A 646 39.56 -16.64 1.56
CA VAL A 646 40.85 -16.71 0.86
C VAL A 646 41.83 -15.69 1.45
N PRO A 647 42.86 -16.13 2.19
CA PRO A 647 43.92 -15.26 2.70
C PRO A 647 44.79 -14.67 1.58
N GLY A 648 45.31 -13.47 1.80
CA GLY A 648 46.18 -12.75 0.87
C GLY A 648 45.46 -12.03 -0.28
N VAL A 649 44.13 -12.11 -0.33
CA VAL A 649 43.30 -11.44 -1.34
C VAL A 649 42.69 -10.17 -0.73
N GLY A 650 42.89 -9.04 -1.39
CA GLY A 650 42.39 -7.72 -0.99
C GLY A 650 41.74 -6.95 -2.15
N GLY A 651 41.38 -5.69 -1.88
CA GLY A 651 40.75 -4.80 -2.85
C GLY A 651 41.52 -4.67 -4.16
N GLY A 652 40.78 -4.59 -5.28
CA GLY A 652 41.32 -4.53 -6.64
C GLY A 652 41.55 -5.89 -7.31
N THR A 653 41.39 -7.01 -6.57
CA THR A 653 41.59 -8.35 -7.14
C THR A 653 40.42 -8.76 -8.03
N ARG A 654 40.69 -9.25 -9.24
CA ARG A 654 39.66 -9.78 -10.14
C ARG A 654 39.32 -11.23 -9.81
N TYR A 655 38.03 -11.55 -9.86
CA TYR A 655 37.54 -12.89 -9.57
C TYR A 655 36.22 -13.22 -10.31
N LYS A 656 35.91 -14.52 -10.36
CA LYS A 656 34.66 -15.12 -10.82
C LYS A 656 34.33 -16.36 -9.98
N TYR A 657 33.12 -16.88 -10.14
CA TYR A 657 32.74 -18.19 -9.66
C TYR A 657 32.77 -19.21 -10.80
N ALA A 658 33.63 -20.22 -10.68
CA ALA A 658 33.56 -21.41 -11.54
C ALA A 658 32.50 -22.36 -10.96
N ILE A 659 31.39 -22.52 -11.66
CA ILE A 659 30.26 -23.35 -11.26
C ILE A 659 30.22 -24.59 -12.15
N THR A 660 30.29 -25.76 -11.52
CA THR A 660 29.96 -27.02 -12.18
C THR A 660 28.49 -27.31 -11.93
N THR A 661 27.69 -27.28 -12.99
CA THR A 661 26.24 -27.50 -12.98
C THR A 661 25.91 -28.97 -12.70
N SER A 662 24.63 -29.25 -12.41
CA SER A 662 24.15 -30.62 -12.14
C SER A 662 24.32 -31.58 -13.33
N ASP A 663 24.29 -31.07 -14.56
CA ASP A 663 24.55 -31.82 -15.81
C ASP A 663 26.06 -31.98 -16.14
N GLY A 664 26.94 -31.42 -15.30
CA GLY A 664 28.40 -31.54 -15.42
C GLY A 664 29.09 -30.52 -16.34
N ARG A 665 28.34 -29.57 -16.92
CA ARG A 665 28.92 -28.41 -17.60
C ARG A 665 29.59 -27.47 -16.59
N ARG A 666 30.61 -26.75 -17.04
CA ARG A 666 31.22 -25.66 -16.27
C ARG A 666 30.82 -24.32 -16.88
N VAL A 667 30.39 -23.39 -16.05
CA VAL A 667 30.17 -21.98 -16.39
C VAL A 667 30.96 -21.08 -15.45
N ASP A 668 31.55 -20.00 -15.98
CA ASP A 668 32.31 -19.03 -15.19
C ASP A 668 31.50 -17.74 -15.06
N LYS A 669 30.91 -17.53 -13.88
CA LYS A 669 29.98 -16.45 -13.59
C LYS A 669 30.64 -15.24 -12.94
N ALA A 670 30.21 -14.04 -13.33
CA ALA A 670 30.42 -12.84 -12.53
C ALA A 670 29.64 -12.97 -11.22
N ASP A 671 30.07 -12.24 -10.19
CA ASP A 671 29.39 -12.23 -8.90
C ASP A 671 28.09 -11.41 -8.99
N PRO A 672 26.91 -12.01 -8.72
CA PRO A 672 25.64 -11.27 -8.66
C PRO A 672 25.66 -10.10 -7.67
N TYR A 673 26.45 -10.23 -6.60
CA TYR A 673 26.65 -9.23 -5.54
C TYR A 673 28.02 -8.55 -5.63
N GLY A 674 28.67 -8.57 -6.79
CA GLY A 674 29.93 -7.86 -7.01
C GLY A 674 29.76 -6.35 -6.91
N PHE A 675 30.60 -5.69 -6.10
CA PHE A 675 30.55 -4.22 -5.91
C PHE A 675 31.35 -3.41 -6.94
N ALA A 676 32.13 -4.11 -7.77
CA ALA A 676 32.84 -3.53 -8.91
C ALA A 676 33.04 -4.61 -9.98
N ALA A 677 33.25 -4.17 -11.22
CA ALA A 677 33.45 -5.05 -12.36
C ALA A 677 34.62 -4.57 -13.23
N GLU A 678 35.17 -5.48 -14.03
CA GLU A 678 36.10 -5.13 -15.09
C GLU A 678 35.43 -4.24 -16.15
N PHE A 679 36.24 -3.37 -16.77
CA PHE A 679 35.80 -2.63 -17.95
C PHE A 679 35.43 -3.58 -19.10
N ARG A 680 34.23 -3.43 -19.65
CA ARG A 680 33.72 -4.26 -20.76
C ARG A 680 34.67 -4.24 -21.98
N PRO A 681 34.93 -5.37 -22.66
CA PRO A 681 34.21 -6.64 -22.56
C PRO A 681 34.77 -7.60 -21.48
N GLY A 682 35.63 -7.12 -20.58
CA GLY A 682 35.95 -7.84 -19.35
C GLY A 682 34.68 -8.13 -18.56
N THR A 683 34.66 -9.26 -17.85
CA THR A 683 33.43 -9.78 -17.19
C THR A 683 33.72 -10.29 -15.78
N ALA A 684 34.94 -10.15 -15.27
CA ALA A 684 35.22 -10.50 -13.89
C ALA A 684 34.70 -9.43 -12.94
N SER A 685 34.24 -9.87 -11.77
CA SER A 685 34.00 -8.97 -10.64
C SER A 685 35.34 -8.57 -10.02
N ILE A 686 35.36 -7.41 -9.37
CA ILE A 686 36.53 -6.88 -8.68
C ILE A 686 36.19 -6.80 -7.19
N VAL A 687 37.04 -7.37 -6.34
CA VAL A 687 36.92 -7.23 -4.88
C VAL A 687 37.06 -5.74 -4.57
N SER A 688 36.01 -5.14 -4.01
CA SER A 688 35.98 -3.71 -3.69
C SER A 688 35.49 -3.51 -2.26
N ASP A 689 36.18 -2.65 -1.52
CA ASP A 689 35.74 -2.19 -0.21
C ASP A 689 35.06 -0.83 -0.40
N LEU A 690 33.76 -0.78 -0.09
CA LEU A 690 32.96 0.44 -0.18
C LEU A 690 33.15 1.36 1.04
N SER A 691 33.90 0.94 2.05
CA SER A 691 34.24 1.78 3.20
C SER A 691 35.36 2.79 2.87
N GLY A 692 35.54 3.77 3.75
CA GLY A 692 36.66 4.73 3.66
C GLY A 692 36.38 6.00 2.84
N TYR A 693 35.24 6.12 2.16
CA TYR A 693 34.78 7.40 1.63
C TYR A 693 34.16 8.26 2.75
N THR A 694 34.46 9.55 2.77
CA THR A 694 33.90 10.51 3.74
C THR A 694 32.94 11.44 3.02
N TRP A 695 31.64 11.25 3.25
CA TRP A 695 30.57 12.07 2.65
C TRP A 695 30.54 13.50 3.21
N GLY A 696 30.27 14.47 2.34
CA GLY A 696 30.08 15.89 2.67
C GLY A 696 28.62 16.36 2.57
N ASP A 697 27.66 15.45 2.43
CA ASP A 697 26.27 15.71 2.07
C ASP A 697 25.28 15.74 3.25
N ARG A 698 25.77 15.82 4.49
CA ARG A 698 24.93 15.75 5.69
C ARG A 698 23.75 16.74 5.67
N ASP A 699 23.98 17.96 5.20
CA ASP A 699 22.94 19.00 5.12
C ASP A 699 21.85 18.64 4.11
N TRP A 700 22.23 18.04 2.97
CA TRP A 700 21.28 17.50 1.99
C TRP A 700 20.47 16.35 2.58
N MET A 701 21.14 15.36 3.17
CA MET A 701 20.47 14.19 3.74
C MET A 701 19.45 14.56 4.82
N ALA A 702 19.69 15.65 5.56
CA ALA A 702 18.72 16.20 6.52
C ALA A 702 17.53 16.92 5.86
N ALA A 703 17.73 17.57 4.70
CA ALA A 703 16.71 18.30 3.95
C ALA A 703 15.98 17.46 2.89
N ARG A 704 16.47 16.26 2.59
CA ARG A 704 15.99 15.36 1.53
C ARG A 704 14.47 15.16 1.54
N ARG A 705 13.88 14.96 2.73
CA ARG A 705 12.43 14.82 2.90
C ARG A 705 11.65 16.01 2.33
N ASP A 706 12.13 17.23 2.58
CA ASP A 706 11.45 18.44 2.13
C ASP A 706 11.69 18.66 0.63
N ALA A 707 12.87 18.30 0.11
CA ALA A 707 13.17 18.38 -1.32
C ALA A 707 12.37 17.38 -2.17
N ASN A 708 12.12 16.19 -1.61
CA ASN A 708 11.37 15.10 -2.25
C ASN A 708 9.85 15.14 -1.98
N ALA A 709 9.35 16.06 -1.15
CA ALA A 709 7.93 16.12 -0.83
C ALA A 709 7.08 16.32 -2.10
N LEU A 710 5.88 15.72 -2.15
CA LEU A 710 4.94 15.93 -3.27
C LEU A 710 4.54 17.40 -3.46
N SER A 711 4.68 18.24 -2.43
CA SER A 711 4.46 19.69 -2.50
C SER A 711 5.70 20.48 -2.95
N ALA A 712 6.88 19.86 -3.04
CA ALA A 712 8.12 20.51 -3.46
C ALA A 712 8.16 20.71 -5.00
N PRO A 713 8.94 21.66 -5.50
CA PRO A 713 9.21 21.77 -6.93
C PRO A 713 10.19 20.67 -7.35
N ILE A 714 9.72 19.72 -8.16
CA ILE A 714 10.54 18.64 -8.73
C ILE A 714 10.67 18.87 -10.24
N ALA A 715 11.85 19.35 -10.64
CA ALA A 715 12.26 19.53 -12.03
C ALA A 715 13.51 18.69 -12.28
N ILE A 716 13.34 17.62 -13.05
CA ILE A 716 14.30 16.55 -13.27
C ILE A 716 15.01 16.79 -14.61
N TYR A 717 16.34 16.75 -14.56
CA TYR A 717 17.19 16.68 -15.74
C TYR A 717 17.62 15.22 -15.95
N GLU A 718 17.05 14.58 -16.97
CA GLU A 718 17.35 13.17 -17.28
C GLU A 718 18.64 13.08 -18.13
N VAL A 719 19.58 12.21 -17.72
CA VAL A 719 20.95 12.17 -18.22
C VAL A 719 21.41 10.74 -18.50
N HIS A 720 21.85 10.48 -19.73
CA HIS A 720 22.73 9.35 -20.02
C HIS A 720 24.20 9.78 -19.90
N LEU A 721 24.88 9.31 -18.85
CA LEU A 721 26.19 9.82 -18.45
C LEU A 721 27.26 9.69 -19.56
N GLY A 722 27.24 8.60 -20.32
CA GLY A 722 28.24 8.33 -21.38
C GLY A 722 28.08 9.16 -22.67
N SER A 723 26.99 9.91 -22.81
CA SER A 723 26.75 10.74 -24.02
C SER A 723 26.39 12.19 -23.72
N TRP A 724 26.20 12.55 -22.45
CA TRP A 724 26.00 13.95 -22.05
C TRP A 724 27.15 14.84 -22.55
N MET A 725 28.39 14.50 -22.21
CA MET A 725 29.58 15.22 -22.65
C MET A 725 30.76 14.26 -22.79
N ARG A 726 31.52 14.43 -23.89
CA ARG A 726 32.76 13.68 -24.17
C ARG A 726 33.92 14.66 -24.31
N VAL A 727 35.15 14.15 -24.36
CA VAL A 727 36.39 14.95 -24.51
C VAL A 727 36.90 14.83 -25.95
N PRO A 728 36.61 15.79 -26.86
CA PRO A 728 37.01 15.70 -28.27
C PRO A 728 38.52 15.64 -28.47
N GLU A 729 39.28 16.37 -27.65
CA GLU A 729 40.74 16.43 -27.71
C GLU A 729 41.40 15.08 -27.38
N GLU A 730 40.67 14.21 -26.69
CA GLU A 730 41.10 12.87 -26.29
C GLU A 730 40.30 11.78 -27.03
N GLY A 731 39.98 12.03 -28.30
CA GLY A 731 39.36 11.03 -29.18
C GLY A 731 37.90 10.72 -28.83
N ASN A 732 37.16 11.70 -28.31
CA ASN A 732 35.77 11.55 -27.84
C ASN A 732 35.60 10.48 -26.75
N ARG A 733 36.60 10.34 -25.85
CA ARG A 733 36.44 9.50 -24.66
C ARG A 733 35.33 10.05 -23.76
N TRP A 734 34.77 9.18 -22.93
CA TRP A 734 33.86 9.58 -21.86
C TRP A 734 34.57 10.41 -20.79
N LEU A 735 33.79 11.25 -20.11
CA LEU A 735 34.18 11.81 -18.84
C LEU A 735 34.10 10.72 -17.76
N THR A 736 35.05 10.75 -16.83
CA THR A 736 34.97 9.96 -15.60
C THR A 736 33.95 10.57 -14.63
N TYR A 737 33.49 9.80 -13.64
CA TYR A 737 32.58 10.30 -12.59
C TYR A 737 33.13 11.57 -11.91
N ARG A 738 34.46 11.64 -11.68
CA ARG A 738 35.11 12.82 -11.09
C ARG A 738 35.12 14.04 -12.01
N GLU A 739 35.28 13.84 -13.32
CA GLU A 739 35.32 14.94 -14.27
C GLU A 739 33.93 15.50 -14.56
N VAL A 740 32.92 14.62 -14.63
CA VAL A 740 31.54 15.02 -14.92
C VAL A 740 30.86 15.67 -13.72
N ALA A 741 31.15 15.24 -12.49
CA ALA A 741 30.50 15.73 -11.27
C ALA A 741 30.42 17.26 -11.14
N PRO A 742 31.54 18.01 -11.15
CA PRO A 742 31.46 19.47 -11.04
C PRO A 742 30.80 20.12 -12.26
N LYS A 743 31.03 19.60 -13.48
CA LYS A 743 30.45 20.16 -14.72
C LYS A 743 28.93 20.02 -14.74
N LEU A 744 28.44 18.84 -14.38
CA LEU A 744 27.02 18.54 -14.34
C LEU A 744 26.34 19.31 -13.21
N ALA A 745 26.93 19.35 -12.02
CA ALA A 745 26.38 20.14 -10.91
C ALA A 745 26.30 21.64 -11.26
N ASP A 746 27.36 22.21 -11.86
CA ASP A 746 27.36 23.61 -12.31
C ASP A 746 26.26 23.86 -13.36
N TYR A 747 26.11 22.95 -14.34
CA TYR A 747 25.09 23.05 -15.38
C TYR A 747 23.67 22.97 -14.82
N VAL A 748 23.38 21.93 -14.04
CA VAL A 748 22.05 21.64 -13.49
C VAL A 748 21.61 22.75 -12.53
N CYS A 749 22.52 23.23 -11.66
CA CYS A 749 22.27 24.40 -10.83
C CYS A 749 22.02 25.67 -11.66
N HIS A 750 22.83 25.92 -12.69
CA HIS A 750 22.66 27.09 -13.56
C HIS A 750 21.30 27.09 -14.26
N MET A 751 20.88 25.93 -14.75
CA MET A 751 19.60 25.72 -15.42
C MET A 751 18.40 25.66 -14.45
N GLY A 752 18.65 25.67 -13.14
CA GLY A 752 17.62 25.76 -12.13
C GLY A 752 16.86 24.46 -11.86
N TYR A 753 17.28 23.31 -12.39
CA TYR A 753 16.71 22.00 -12.05
C TYR A 753 16.90 21.69 -10.55
N THR A 754 16.09 20.76 -10.03
CA THR A 754 16.17 20.34 -8.63
C THR A 754 16.71 18.91 -8.47
N HIS A 755 16.58 18.09 -9.51
CA HIS A 755 17.02 16.69 -9.51
C HIS A 755 17.74 16.34 -10.81
N VAL A 756 18.64 15.37 -10.72
CA VAL A 756 19.22 14.67 -11.86
C VAL A 756 18.71 13.24 -11.84
N GLU A 757 18.14 12.76 -12.94
CA GLU A 757 17.79 11.36 -13.12
C GLU A 757 18.80 10.73 -14.06
N PHE A 758 19.52 9.70 -13.60
CA PHE A 758 20.44 8.97 -14.43
C PHE A 758 19.75 7.76 -15.04
N LEU A 759 19.89 7.60 -16.36
CA LEU A 759 19.71 6.28 -16.99
C LEU A 759 20.58 5.23 -16.28
N PRO A 760 20.26 3.92 -16.37
CA PRO A 760 20.83 2.93 -15.47
C PRO A 760 22.36 2.95 -15.43
N LEU A 761 22.90 3.11 -14.22
CA LEU A 761 24.34 3.11 -13.97
C LEU A 761 24.84 1.79 -13.39
N SER A 762 23.98 0.79 -13.18
CA SER A 762 24.41 -0.59 -12.90
C SER A 762 25.27 -1.14 -14.04
N GLU A 763 26.22 -2.02 -13.72
CA GLU A 763 27.12 -2.57 -14.74
C GLU A 763 26.34 -3.38 -15.78
N HIS A 764 26.64 -3.11 -17.06
CA HIS A 764 25.96 -3.67 -18.21
C HIS A 764 26.97 -3.94 -19.34
N PRO A 765 26.83 -5.02 -20.12
CA PRO A 765 27.84 -5.46 -21.08
C PRO A 765 27.84 -4.67 -22.40
N PHE A 766 26.72 -4.05 -22.76
CA PHE A 766 26.50 -3.44 -24.07
C PHE A 766 26.03 -1.98 -23.95
N ASP A 767 26.77 -1.03 -24.52
CA ASP A 767 26.43 0.41 -24.44
C ASP A 767 25.10 0.75 -25.11
N GLY A 768 24.77 0.04 -26.20
CA GLY A 768 23.54 0.28 -26.95
C GLY A 768 22.27 -0.16 -26.24
N SER A 769 22.37 -0.81 -25.07
CA SER A 769 21.23 -1.03 -24.17
C SER A 769 20.92 0.21 -23.31
N TRP A 770 21.81 1.21 -23.33
CA TRP A 770 21.76 2.43 -22.52
C TRP A 770 21.77 2.19 -21.00
N GLY A 771 22.07 0.96 -20.58
CA GLY A 771 22.05 0.51 -19.19
C GLY A 771 20.90 -0.46 -18.85
N TYR A 772 19.84 -0.52 -19.66
CA TYR A 772 18.64 -1.32 -19.37
C TYR A 772 18.86 -2.84 -19.46
N GLN A 773 20.01 -3.30 -19.92
CA GLN A 773 20.39 -4.72 -19.88
C GLN A 773 21.53 -4.95 -18.88
N SER A 774 21.20 -4.89 -17.60
CA SER A 774 22.17 -4.96 -16.49
C SER A 774 22.62 -6.39 -16.17
N THR A 775 23.91 -6.56 -15.85
CA THR A 775 24.49 -7.83 -15.39
C THR A 775 25.18 -7.72 -14.02
N GLY A 776 25.59 -6.51 -13.60
CA GLY A 776 26.16 -6.25 -12.28
C GLY A 776 25.31 -5.26 -11.48
N TYR A 777 24.26 -5.78 -10.85
CA TYR A 777 23.24 -4.98 -10.15
C TYR A 777 23.80 -4.17 -8.97
N PHE A 778 24.82 -4.68 -8.28
CA PHE A 778 25.43 -4.05 -7.10
C PHE A 778 26.70 -3.26 -7.41
N ALA A 779 27.02 -3.02 -8.69
CA ALA A 779 28.19 -2.27 -9.12
C ALA A 779 27.80 -1.10 -10.01
N PRO A 780 28.23 0.14 -9.72
CA PRO A 780 28.20 1.20 -10.71
C PRO A 780 29.13 0.83 -11.86
N THR A 781 28.75 1.17 -13.09
CA THR A 781 29.51 0.77 -14.28
C THR A 781 30.93 1.32 -14.22
N SER A 782 31.89 0.44 -14.51
CA SER A 782 33.32 0.72 -14.53
C SER A 782 33.75 1.65 -15.66
N ARG A 783 32.83 1.96 -16.59
CA ARG A 783 33.07 2.86 -17.74
C ARG A 783 33.61 4.23 -17.34
N PHE A 784 33.18 4.73 -16.18
CA PHE A 784 33.46 6.11 -15.74
C PHE A 784 34.36 6.17 -14.49
N GLY A 785 34.79 5.05 -13.93
CA GLY A 785 35.69 5.01 -12.77
C GLY A 785 35.34 3.94 -11.75
N ALA A 786 35.94 4.04 -10.58
CA ALA A 786 35.69 3.14 -9.46
C ALA A 786 34.39 3.53 -8.70
N PRO A 787 33.83 2.64 -7.87
CA PRO A 787 32.68 2.95 -7.01
C PRO A 787 32.83 4.24 -6.18
N GLN A 788 34.03 4.51 -5.65
CA GLN A 788 34.31 5.70 -4.86
C GLN A 788 34.30 6.99 -5.69
N ASP A 789 34.48 6.89 -7.01
CA ASP A 789 34.32 8.02 -7.91
C ASP A 789 32.82 8.30 -8.16
N PHE A 790 31.97 7.28 -8.10
CA PHE A 790 30.52 7.47 -8.13
C PHE A 790 29.98 8.08 -6.81
N PHE A 791 30.52 7.69 -5.64
CA PHE A 791 30.26 8.42 -4.39
C PHE A 791 30.56 9.91 -4.54
N PHE A 792 31.71 10.25 -5.13
CA PHE A 792 32.10 11.63 -5.37
C PHE A 792 31.11 12.38 -6.28
N LEU A 793 30.54 11.73 -7.29
CA LEU A 793 29.51 12.32 -8.13
C LEU A 793 28.25 12.68 -7.33
N VAL A 794 27.70 11.71 -6.61
CA VAL A 794 26.49 11.91 -5.80
C VAL A 794 26.71 12.97 -4.72
N ASP A 795 27.82 12.87 -3.98
CA ASP A 795 28.20 13.83 -2.93
C ASP A 795 28.36 15.26 -3.48
N THR A 796 28.94 15.41 -4.68
CA THR A 796 29.08 16.71 -5.34
C THR A 796 27.71 17.30 -5.71
N LEU A 797 26.76 16.48 -6.17
CA LEU A 797 25.39 16.93 -6.49
C LEU A 797 24.64 17.35 -5.22
N HIS A 798 24.73 16.53 -4.16
CA HIS A 798 24.10 16.82 -2.87
C HIS A 798 24.63 18.10 -2.22
N GLN A 799 25.95 18.31 -2.23
CA GLN A 799 26.57 19.56 -1.72
C GLN A 799 26.13 20.80 -2.49
N ARG A 800 25.53 20.63 -3.68
CA ARG A 800 24.96 21.69 -4.50
C ARG A 800 23.43 21.75 -4.41
N GLY A 801 22.83 20.96 -3.51
CA GLY A 801 21.39 20.93 -3.24
C GLY A 801 20.57 20.28 -4.34
N LEU A 802 21.16 19.31 -5.07
CA LEU A 802 20.52 18.58 -6.15
C LEU A 802 20.26 17.14 -5.74
N GLY A 803 19.03 16.66 -5.93
CA GLY A 803 18.70 15.26 -5.70
C GLY A 803 19.11 14.36 -6.85
N VAL A 804 19.36 13.09 -6.56
CA VAL A 804 19.79 12.07 -7.51
C VAL A 804 18.76 10.94 -7.57
N ILE A 805 18.17 10.77 -8.74
CA ILE A 805 17.27 9.66 -9.07
C ILE A 805 18.05 8.69 -9.97
N LEU A 806 17.88 7.39 -9.74
CA LEU A 806 18.49 6.35 -10.55
C LEU A 806 17.43 5.50 -11.24
N ASP A 807 17.54 5.33 -12.55
CA ASP A 807 16.79 4.30 -13.26
C ASP A 807 17.26 2.93 -12.80
N TRP A 808 16.33 2.22 -12.20
CA TRP A 808 16.52 0.90 -11.62
C TRP A 808 15.75 -0.13 -12.43
N VAL A 809 16.39 -1.25 -12.77
CA VAL A 809 15.91 -2.18 -13.81
C VAL A 809 15.56 -3.56 -13.22
N PRO A 810 14.45 -3.69 -12.47
CA PRO A 810 13.99 -4.97 -11.92
C PRO A 810 13.14 -5.78 -12.91
N ALA A 811 12.80 -5.23 -14.07
CA ALA A 811 11.84 -5.86 -14.98
C ALA A 811 12.42 -7.10 -15.71
N HIS A 812 13.70 -7.06 -16.06
CA HIS A 812 14.34 -8.09 -16.88
C HIS A 812 15.88 -8.05 -16.76
N PHE A 813 16.55 -9.05 -17.33
CA PHE A 813 18.03 -9.12 -17.43
C PHE A 813 18.47 -9.88 -18.69
N PRO A 814 19.65 -9.59 -19.26
CA PRO A 814 20.08 -10.19 -20.53
C PRO A 814 20.57 -11.63 -20.37
N ARG A 815 20.74 -12.33 -21.51
CA ARG A 815 21.08 -13.76 -21.57
C ARG A 815 22.59 -14.04 -21.55
N ASP A 816 23.42 -13.03 -21.35
CA ASP A 816 24.88 -13.17 -21.29
C ASP A 816 25.31 -14.26 -20.31
N GLU A 817 26.15 -15.20 -20.76
CA GLU A 817 26.55 -16.37 -19.98
C GLU A 817 27.25 -15.99 -18.66
N HIS A 818 27.97 -14.86 -18.61
CA HIS A 818 28.62 -14.38 -17.38
C HIS A 818 27.63 -13.81 -16.35
N GLY A 819 26.42 -13.44 -16.75
CA GLY A 819 25.38 -12.83 -15.92
C GLY A 819 24.47 -13.85 -15.21
N LEU A 820 23.23 -13.44 -14.91
CA LEU A 820 22.31 -14.19 -14.05
C LEU A 820 21.61 -15.38 -14.72
N GLY A 821 21.55 -15.45 -16.06
CA GLY A 821 20.79 -16.50 -16.76
C GLY A 821 21.41 -17.89 -16.62
N ASP A 822 20.58 -18.92 -16.40
CA ASP A 822 21.05 -20.31 -16.21
C ASP A 822 22.18 -20.42 -15.16
N PHE A 823 22.03 -19.69 -14.05
CA PHE A 823 23.14 -19.36 -13.16
C PHE A 823 23.90 -20.58 -12.61
N ASP A 824 23.16 -21.57 -12.13
CA ASP A 824 23.68 -22.79 -11.52
C ASP A 824 23.38 -24.05 -12.36
N GLY A 825 23.03 -23.85 -13.64
CA GLY A 825 22.55 -24.90 -14.55
C GLY A 825 21.04 -25.15 -14.48
N THR A 826 20.31 -24.26 -13.82
CA THR A 826 18.84 -24.22 -13.78
C THR A 826 18.33 -22.80 -13.99
N HIS A 827 17.03 -22.68 -14.26
CA HIS A 827 16.32 -21.40 -14.23
C HIS A 827 16.19 -20.91 -12.77
N LEU A 828 17.24 -20.21 -12.31
CA LEU A 828 17.40 -19.80 -10.93
C LEU A 828 16.77 -18.43 -10.67
N TYR A 829 17.29 -17.40 -11.37
CA TYR A 829 16.83 -16.02 -11.28
C TYR A 829 15.63 -15.78 -12.19
N GLU A 830 15.62 -16.40 -13.37
CA GLU A 830 14.53 -16.37 -14.34
C GLU A 830 13.46 -17.41 -14.02
N HIS A 831 12.23 -17.16 -14.48
CA HIS A 831 11.15 -18.14 -14.37
C HIS A 831 11.37 -19.30 -15.36
N ALA A 832 11.19 -20.55 -14.90
CA ALA A 832 11.46 -21.74 -15.70
C ALA A 832 10.51 -21.93 -16.90
N ASP A 833 9.26 -21.50 -16.76
CA ASP A 833 8.33 -21.45 -17.91
C ASP A 833 8.69 -20.27 -18.83
N PRO A 834 9.11 -20.50 -20.08
CA PRO A 834 9.51 -19.44 -21.02
C PRO A 834 8.36 -18.48 -21.35
N ARG A 835 7.10 -18.90 -21.20
CA ARG A 835 5.92 -18.04 -21.41
C ARG A 835 5.80 -16.95 -20.35
N ARG A 836 6.50 -17.10 -19.21
CA ARG A 836 6.58 -16.11 -18.12
C ARG A 836 8.00 -15.54 -17.99
N GLY A 837 9.01 -16.35 -18.24
CA GLY A 837 10.43 -16.07 -17.99
C GLY A 837 11.20 -15.41 -19.13
N LEU A 838 10.57 -15.11 -20.28
CA LEU A 838 11.24 -14.47 -21.42
C LEU A 838 10.41 -13.31 -21.98
N HIS A 839 11.05 -12.18 -22.25
CA HIS A 839 10.49 -11.13 -23.12
C HIS A 839 10.86 -11.44 -24.57
N PRO A 840 9.89 -11.78 -25.44
CA PRO A 840 10.18 -12.26 -26.78
C PRO A 840 10.78 -11.17 -27.70
N ASP A 841 10.30 -9.93 -27.59
CA ASP A 841 10.79 -8.83 -28.45
C ASP A 841 12.17 -8.29 -28.02
N TRP A 842 12.56 -8.51 -26.75
CA TRP A 842 13.83 -8.02 -26.19
C TRP A 842 14.92 -9.10 -26.12
N ASP A 843 14.55 -10.38 -26.30
CA ASP A 843 15.41 -11.55 -26.07
C ASP A 843 16.13 -11.53 -24.71
N THR A 844 15.40 -11.14 -23.67
CA THR A 844 15.88 -11.08 -22.27
C THR A 844 15.06 -11.98 -21.34
N TYR A 845 15.67 -12.38 -20.24
CA TYR A 845 14.98 -13.12 -19.18
C TYR A 845 14.17 -12.19 -18.27
N VAL A 846 13.05 -12.71 -17.75
CA VAL A 846 12.21 -12.06 -16.73
C VAL A 846 12.49 -12.71 -15.38
N PHE A 847 12.69 -11.90 -14.35
CA PHE A 847 12.89 -12.38 -12.99
C PHE A 847 11.70 -13.22 -12.50
N ASN A 848 12.01 -14.29 -11.76
CA ASN A 848 11.01 -15.08 -11.05
C ASN A 848 10.63 -14.38 -9.73
N TYR A 849 9.75 -13.37 -9.82
CA TYR A 849 9.31 -12.58 -8.65
C TYR A 849 8.67 -13.42 -7.53
N GLY A 850 8.12 -14.58 -7.87
CA GLY A 850 7.52 -15.51 -6.90
C GLY A 850 8.55 -16.29 -6.08
N ARG A 851 9.82 -16.29 -6.49
CA ARG A 851 10.89 -16.97 -5.77
C ARG A 851 11.46 -16.05 -4.67
N PRO A 852 11.42 -16.44 -3.39
CA PRO A 852 11.80 -15.56 -2.28
C PRO A 852 13.21 -14.99 -2.41
N GLU A 853 14.20 -15.80 -2.78
CA GLU A 853 15.59 -15.35 -2.87
C GLU A 853 15.83 -14.36 -4.03
N VAL A 854 15.03 -14.47 -5.10
CA VAL A 854 15.07 -13.56 -6.25
C VAL A 854 14.41 -12.23 -5.90
N ALA A 855 13.23 -12.26 -5.28
CA ALA A 855 12.59 -11.05 -4.75
C ALA A 855 13.51 -10.35 -3.73
N ASN A 856 14.21 -11.11 -2.89
CA ASN A 856 15.17 -10.58 -1.93
C ASN A 856 16.39 -9.96 -2.61
N PHE A 857 16.95 -10.59 -3.65
CA PHE A 857 18.05 -10.03 -4.44
C PHE A 857 17.69 -8.64 -4.97
N LEU A 858 16.49 -8.49 -5.54
CA LEU A 858 16.02 -7.21 -6.08
C LEU A 858 15.75 -6.17 -4.98
N ILE A 859 15.03 -6.52 -3.91
CA ILE A 859 14.75 -5.55 -2.82
C ILE A 859 16.07 -5.13 -2.14
N SER A 860 16.97 -6.07 -1.88
CA SER A 860 18.31 -5.80 -1.35
C SER A 860 19.11 -4.88 -2.28
N ASN A 861 18.94 -5.02 -3.59
CA ASN A 861 19.58 -4.14 -4.58
C ASN A 861 19.02 -2.71 -4.56
N ALA A 862 17.70 -2.55 -4.50
CA ALA A 862 17.08 -1.22 -4.38
C ALA A 862 17.59 -0.50 -3.11
N LEU A 863 17.57 -1.19 -1.97
CA LEU A 863 18.05 -0.64 -0.70
C LEU A 863 19.56 -0.40 -0.70
N PHE A 864 20.34 -1.17 -1.44
CA PHE A 864 21.79 -0.97 -1.57
C PHE A 864 22.13 0.38 -2.21
N TRP A 865 21.41 0.80 -3.25
CA TRP A 865 21.62 2.10 -3.88
C TRP A 865 21.29 3.25 -2.93
N LEU A 866 20.19 3.14 -2.18
CA LEU A 866 19.77 4.13 -1.18
C LEU A 866 20.73 4.18 0.02
N ASP A 867 21.20 3.02 0.52
CA ASP A 867 22.08 2.90 1.68
C ASP A 867 23.54 3.28 1.37
N ARG A 868 24.13 2.65 0.34
CA ARG A 868 25.57 2.77 0.09
C ARG A 868 25.95 3.97 -0.76
N TYR A 869 25.08 4.36 -1.69
CA TYR A 869 25.35 5.45 -2.64
C TYR A 869 24.52 6.70 -2.36
N HIS A 870 23.71 6.72 -1.31
CA HIS A 870 22.85 7.85 -0.92
C HIS A 870 21.88 8.31 -2.03
N ILE A 871 21.50 7.43 -2.96
CA ILE A 871 20.51 7.78 -3.99
C ILE A 871 19.20 8.26 -3.32
N ASP A 872 18.56 9.28 -3.89
CA ASP A 872 17.38 9.94 -3.32
C ASP A 872 16.07 9.39 -3.86
N GLY A 873 16.10 8.70 -4.99
CA GLY A 873 14.94 8.02 -5.54
C GLY A 873 15.26 7.01 -6.63
N LEU A 874 14.32 6.11 -6.89
CA LEU A 874 14.42 5.07 -7.89
C LEU A 874 13.28 5.22 -8.90
N ARG A 875 13.62 5.22 -10.19
CA ARG A 875 12.63 5.14 -11.28
C ARG A 875 12.64 3.74 -11.87
N VAL A 876 11.48 3.11 -11.95
CA VAL A 876 11.29 1.77 -12.53
C VAL A 876 10.72 1.90 -13.93
N ASP A 877 11.52 1.49 -14.91
CA ASP A 877 11.14 1.38 -16.31
C ASP A 877 10.19 0.20 -16.56
N ALA A 878 9.31 0.36 -17.54
CA ALA A 878 8.46 -0.67 -18.10
C ALA A 878 7.71 -1.50 -17.04
N VAL A 879 7.12 -0.86 -16.03
CA VAL A 879 6.34 -1.55 -14.98
C VAL A 879 5.21 -2.38 -15.60
N THR A 880 4.65 -1.94 -16.72
CA THR A 880 3.66 -2.69 -17.52
C THR A 880 4.18 -4.07 -17.93
N SER A 881 5.47 -4.19 -18.30
CA SER A 881 6.09 -5.47 -18.67
C SER A 881 6.13 -6.47 -17.51
N MET A 882 6.16 -5.96 -16.27
CA MET A 882 6.14 -6.77 -15.06
C MET A 882 4.71 -7.18 -14.70
N LEU A 883 3.76 -6.26 -14.81
CA LEU A 883 2.36 -6.43 -14.36
C LEU A 883 1.55 -7.40 -15.22
N TYR A 884 1.95 -7.66 -16.47
CA TYR A 884 1.16 -8.42 -17.42
C TYR A 884 1.87 -9.68 -17.94
N LEU A 885 1.21 -10.83 -17.79
CA LEU A 885 1.69 -12.12 -18.29
C LEU A 885 1.60 -12.22 -19.82
N ASP A 886 0.75 -11.41 -20.46
CA ASP A 886 0.59 -11.34 -21.92
C ASP A 886 1.42 -10.24 -22.59
N TYR A 887 2.22 -9.49 -21.83
CA TYR A 887 3.02 -8.38 -22.38
C TYR A 887 3.92 -8.87 -23.54
N SER A 888 3.74 -8.28 -24.72
CA SER A 888 4.48 -8.60 -25.96
C SER A 888 4.33 -10.07 -26.42
N ARG A 889 3.29 -10.80 -25.96
CA ARG A 889 3.04 -12.21 -26.32
C ARG A 889 1.73 -12.36 -27.09
N LYS A 890 1.69 -13.27 -28.08
CA LYS A 890 0.45 -13.55 -28.83
C LYS A 890 -0.45 -14.52 -28.07
N GLU A 891 -1.71 -14.60 -28.50
CA GLU A 891 -2.64 -15.61 -28.01
C GLU A 891 -2.05 -17.03 -28.17
N GLY A 892 -2.05 -17.81 -27.09
CA GLY A 892 -1.43 -19.14 -27.04
C GLY A 892 0.07 -19.15 -26.66
N GLU A 893 0.74 -17.99 -26.62
CA GLU A 893 2.14 -17.86 -26.21
C GLU A 893 2.31 -17.44 -24.73
N TRP A 894 1.20 -17.23 -24.01
CA TRP A 894 1.16 -16.94 -22.57
C TRP A 894 0.10 -17.80 -21.85
N ALA A 895 0.15 -17.82 -20.52
CA ALA A 895 -0.84 -18.51 -19.68
C ALA A 895 -1.39 -17.55 -18.62
N PRO A 896 -2.71 -17.62 -18.31
CA PRO A 896 -3.31 -16.77 -17.29
C PRO A 896 -2.85 -17.13 -15.88
N ASN A 897 -3.04 -16.19 -14.96
CA ASN A 897 -2.86 -16.42 -13.53
C ASN A 897 -3.90 -17.41 -12.97
N ASP A 898 -3.74 -17.78 -11.69
CA ASP A 898 -4.61 -18.76 -11.01
C ASP A 898 -6.10 -18.36 -10.96
N TYR A 899 -6.43 -17.09 -11.25
CA TYR A 899 -7.81 -16.57 -11.31
C TYR A 899 -8.31 -16.36 -12.74
N GLY A 900 -7.55 -16.78 -13.76
CA GLY A 900 -7.91 -16.66 -15.17
C GLY A 900 -7.61 -15.28 -15.80
N GLY A 901 -6.98 -14.38 -15.04
CA GLY A 901 -6.60 -13.05 -15.51
C GLY A 901 -5.20 -13.00 -16.14
N ARG A 902 -4.86 -11.85 -16.74
CA ARG A 902 -3.55 -11.61 -17.36
C ARG A 902 -2.54 -10.96 -16.40
N GLU A 903 -2.98 -10.60 -15.21
CA GLU A 903 -2.17 -9.91 -14.20
C GLU A 903 -1.11 -10.86 -13.61
N ASN A 904 0.12 -10.39 -13.53
CA ASN A 904 1.22 -11.10 -12.89
C ASN A 904 1.22 -10.82 -11.38
N LEU A 905 0.53 -11.68 -10.63
CA LEU A 905 0.29 -11.50 -9.19
C LEU A 905 1.59 -11.45 -8.39
N GLU A 906 2.58 -12.25 -8.77
CA GLU A 906 3.89 -12.30 -8.12
C GLU A 906 4.65 -10.99 -8.30
N ALA A 907 4.60 -10.38 -9.48
CA ALA A 907 5.18 -9.06 -9.72
C ALA A 907 4.46 -7.95 -8.93
N MET A 908 3.12 -8.02 -8.84
CA MET A 908 2.34 -7.07 -8.02
C MET A 908 2.72 -7.14 -6.54
N VAL A 909 2.85 -8.36 -5.99
CA VAL A 909 3.29 -8.58 -4.61
C VAL A 909 4.71 -8.07 -4.40
N PHE A 910 5.60 -8.35 -5.35
CA PHE A 910 6.97 -7.85 -5.33
C PHE A 910 7.03 -6.31 -5.31
N LEU A 911 6.33 -5.62 -6.21
CA LEU A 911 6.33 -4.15 -6.31
C LEU A 911 5.77 -3.49 -5.05
N ARG A 912 4.67 -4.03 -4.49
CA ARG A 912 4.13 -3.54 -3.21
C ARG A 912 5.14 -3.70 -2.08
N ARG A 913 5.74 -4.89 -1.98
CA ARG A 913 6.74 -5.20 -0.96
C ARG A 913 7.99 -4.35 -1.12
N LEU A 914 8.44 -4.09 -2.35
CA LEU A 914 9.53 -3.18 -2.65
C LEU A 914 9.25 -1.79 -2.08
N ASN A 915 8.13 -1.18 -2.46
CA ASN A 915 7.79 0.18 -2.03
C ASN A 915 7.58 0.26 -0.51
N GLU A 916 6.90 -0.73 0.09
CA GLU A 916 6.75 -0.82 1.55
C GLU A 916 8.11 -0.86 2.28
N ARG A 917 9.11 -1.56 1.72
CA ARG A 917 10.43 -1.65 2.35
C ARG A 917 11.30 -0.44 2.08
N VAL A 918 11.26 0.12 0.88
CA VAL A 918 11.92 1.40 0.58
C VAL A 918 11.44 2.48 1.55
N HIS A 919 10.13 2.66 1.72
CA HIS A 919 9.59 3.70 2.61
C HIS A 919 9.69 3.37 4.10
N ALA A 920 9.85 2.10 4.48
CA ALA A 920 10.15 1.73 5.86
C ALA A 920 11.58 2.11 6.27
N GLU A 921 12.57 1.86 5.41
CA GLU A 921 13.99 2.13 5.69
C GLU A 921 14.40 3.57 5.34
N PHE A 922 13.84 4.12 4.25
CA PHE A 922 14.14 5.43 3.69
C PHE A 922 12.84 6.19 3.39
N PRO A 923 12.10 6.65 4.41
CA PRO A 923 10.78 7.29 4.23
C PRO A 923 10.83 8.59 3.42
N GLU A 924 12.00 9.17 3.25
CA GLU A 924 12.25 10.36 2.42
C GLU A 924 12.70 10.08 0.98
N ALA A 925 12.91 8.81 0.59
CA ALA A 925 13.25 8.46 -0.78
C ALA A 925 12.01 8.48 -1.70
N LEU A 926 12.21 8.80 -2.98
CA LEU A 926 11.16 8.75 -4.00
C LEU A 926 11.16 7.41 -4.75
N THR A 927 9.97 6.92 -5.08
CA THR A 927 9.77 5.82 -6.02
C THR A 927 8.89 6.27 -7.17
N ILE A 928 9.39 6.11 -8.41
CA ILE A 928 8.74 6.60 -9.63
C ILE A 928 8.49 5.43 -10.58
N ALA A 929 7.27 5.30 -11.10
CA ALA A 929 6.91 4.24 -12.04
C ALA A 929 6.66 4.80 -13.45
N GLU A 930 7.13 4.09 -14.46
CA GLU A 930 6.64 4.22 -15.84
C GLU A 930 5.73 3.03 -16.17
N GLU A 931 4.45 3.33 -16.39
CA GLU A 931 3.40 2.34 -16.64
C GLU A 931 2.45 2.89 -17.73
N SER A 932 2.28 2.13 -18.81
CA SER A 932 1.74 2.57 -20.10
C SER A 932 0.36 2.03 -20.46
N GLU A 933 -0.26 1.19 -19.64
CA GLU A 933 -1.56 0.54 -19.93
C GLU A 933 -2.68 0.96 -18.96
N ASN A 934 -2.51 2.10 -18.28
CA ASN A 934 -3.50 2.68 -17.37
C ASN A 934 -3.86 1.77 -16.19
N TRP A 935 -2.87 1.05 -15.65
CA TRP A 935 -3.05 0.39 -14.36
C TRP A 935 -3.47 1.44 -13.32
N PRO A 936 -4.55 1.21 -12.54
CA PRO A 936 -5.03 2.18 -11.57
C PRO A 936 -4.25 2.11 -10.26
N MET A 937 -4.17 3.24 -9.57
CA MET A 937 -3.57 3.35 -8.23
C MET A 937 -2.08 2.95 -8.19
N VAL A 938 -1.34 3.25 -9.26
CA VAL A 938 0.12 2.99 -9.30
C VAL A 938 0.83 3.81 -8.23
N SER A 939 0.51 5.10 -8.15
CA SER A 939 1.13 6.06 -7.23
C SER A 939 0.28 6.31 -5.96
N ARG A 940 -0.39 5.25 -5.49
CA ARG A 940 -1.22 5.28 -4.28
C ARG A 940 -0.71 4.28 -3.24
N PRO A 941 -0.95 4.54 -1.93
CA PRO A 941 -0.50 3.65 -0.86
C PRO A 941 -0.99 2.21 -1.03
N THR A 942 -0.17 1.25 -0.60
CA THR A 942 -0.52 -0.18 -0.67
C THR A 942 -1.71 -0.53 0.22
N THR A 943 -1.93 0.22 1.31
CA THR A 943 -3.05 0.08 2.25
C THR A 943 -4.43 0.32 1.63
N VAL A 944 -4.51 1.08 0.54
CA VAL A 944 -5.75 1.30 -0.23
C VAL A 944 -5.79 0.48 -1.53
N GLY A 945 -4.87 -0.47 -1.69
CA GLY A 945 -4.79 -1.38 -2.83
C GLY A 945 -3.84 -0.94 -3.96
N GLY A 946 -3.12 0.17 -3.80
CA GLY A 946 -2.16 0.66 -4.79
C GLY A 946 -0.88 -0.17 -4.90
N LEU A 947 0.02 0.23 -5.80
CA LEU A 947 1.35 -0.37 -5.94
C LEU A 947 2.39 0.26 -5.01
N GLY A 948 2.09 1.40 -4.40
CA GLY A 948 2.94 2.06 -3.40
C GLY A 948 3.97 3.04 -3.95
N PHE A 949 3.99 3.33 -5.25
CA PHE A 949 4.88 4.35 -5.80
C PHE A 949 4.46 5.75 -5.33
N ASP A 950 5.40 6.71 -5.31
CA ASP A 950 5.08 8.12 -5.03
C ASP A 950 4.60 8.86 -6.26
N LEU A 951 5.18 8.53 -7.42
CA LEU A 951 4.96 9.21 -8.68
C LEU A 951 4.80 8.23 -9.84
N LYS A 952 4.02 8.62 -10.85
CA LYS A 952 3.87 7.90 -12.13
C LYS A 952 4.18 8.84 -13.30
N TRP A 953 4.89 8.35 -14.32
CA TRP A 953 5.03 9.07 -15.58
C TRP A 953 3.68 9.17 -16.33
N ASP A 954 3.32 10.39 -16.75
CA ASP A 954 2.10 10.67 -17.52
C ASP A 954 2.36 10.51 -19.02
N LEU A 955 2.40 9.26 -19.47
CA LEU A 955 2.62 8.94 -20.90
C LEU A 955 1.46 9.38 -21.79
N GLY A 956 0.23 9.46 -21.24
CA GLY A 956 -0.93 10.00 -21.94
C GLY A 956 -0.74 11.47 -22.29
N TRP A 957 -0.37 12.29 -21.30
CA TRP A 957 -0.03 13.70 -21.53
C TRP A 957 1.10 13.86 -22.56
N MET A 958 2.16 13.07 -22.44
CA MET A 958 3.31 13.13 -23.34
C MET A 958 2.87 12.87 -24.78
N HIS A 959 2.16 11.77 -25.02
CA HIS A 959 1.73 11.37 -26.36
C HIS A 959 0.77 12.39 -26.98
N ASP A 960 -0.24 12.83 -26.22
CA ASP A 960 -1.26 13.76 -26.70
C ASP A 960 -0.64 15.14 -27.01
N THR A 961 0.22 15.62 -26.11
CA THR A 961 0.88 16.92 -26.27
C THR A 961 1.85 16.92 -27.45
N LEU A 962 2.70 15.89 -27.61
CA LEU A 962 3.61 15.80 -28.75
C LEU A 962 2.85 15.62 -30.07
N SER A 963 1.77 14.83 -30.07
CA SER A 963 0.92 14.66 -31.25
C SER A 963 0.26 15.97 -31.67
N TYR A 964 -0.20 16.77 -30.71
CA TYR A 964 -0.75 18.11 -30.95
C TYR A 964 0.31 19.08 -31.48
N MET A 965 1.50 19.12 -30.86
CA MET A 965 2.56 20.05 -31.23
C MET A 965 3.14 19.78 -32.62
N ARG A 966 3.15 18.51 -33.07
CA ARG A 966 3.57 18.12 -34.44
C ARG A 966 2.61 18.59 -35.53
N GLN A 967 1.34 18.85 -35.20
CA GLN A 967 0.38 19.33 -36.20
C GLN A 967 0.76 20.72 -36.70
N ASP A 968 0.61 20.95 -38.00
CA ASP A 968 0.61 22.31 -38.55
C ASP A 968 -0.40 23.16 -37.75
N PRO A 969 -0.02 24.38 -37.31
CA PRO A 969 -0.90 25.23 -36.51
C PRO A 969 -2.30 25.45 -37.09
N LEU A 970 -2.48 25.35 -38.42
CA LEU A 970 -3.79 25.44 -39.06
C LEU A 970 -4.74 24.31 -38.65
N TYR A 971 -4.22 23.11 -38.40
CA TYR A 971 -5.02 21.91 -38.09
C TYR A 971 -5.23 21.69 -36.58
N ARG A 972 -4.50 22.40 -35.73
CA ARG A 972 -4.59 22.27 -34.26
C ARG A 972 -6.00 22.47 -33.70
N LYS A 973 -6.83 23.27 -34.36
CA LYS A 973 -8.23 23.48 -33.96
C LYS A 973 -9.10 22.21 -33.98
N TYR A 974 -8.74 21.23 -34.83
CA TYR A 974 -9.44 19.95 -34.92
C TYR A 974 -8.99 18.92 -33.88
N HIS A 975 -7.93 19.25 -33.12
CA HIS A 975 -7.28 18.36 -32.17
C HIS A 975 -7.11 19.01 -30.80
N HIS A 976 -7.90 20.04 -30.50
CA HIS A 976 -7.80 20.79 -29.24
C HIS A 976 -8.06 19.90 -28.01
N ASP A 977 -8.84 18.84 -28.21
CA ASP A 977 -9.12 17.79 -27.22
C ASP A 977 -7.84 17.14 -26.68
N LEU A 978 -6.80 16.97 -27.50
CA LEU A 978 -5.50 16.41 -27.06
C LEU A 978 -4.86 17.22 -25.91
N LEU A 979 -5.06 18.54 -25.88
CA LEU A 979 -4.56 19.37 -24.78
C LEU A 979 -5.48 19.35 -23.55
N THR A 980 -6.77 19.12 -23.72
CA THR A 980 -7.78 19.26 -22.66
C THR A 980 -8.19 17.95 -22.02
N PHE A 981 -8.03 16.81 -22.72
CA PHE A 981 -8.46 15.48 -22.29
C PHE A 981 -7.84 15.09 -20.93
N ARG A 982 -6.58 15.46 -20.71
CA ARG A 982 -5.89 15.28 -19.42
C ARG A 982 -6.66 15.82 -18.22
N GLY A 983 -7.45 16.88 -18.39
CA GLY A 983 -8.29 17.45 -17.33
C GLY A 983 -9.23 16.44 -16.65
N LEU A 984 -9.52 15.31 -17.31
CA LEU A 984 -10.37 14.23 -16.78
C LEU A 984 -9.65 13.31 -15.78
N TYR A 985 -8.31 13.17 -15.88
CA TYR A 985 -7.56 12.19 -15.08
C TYR A 985 -6.32 12.76 -14.38
N ALA A 986 -5.98 14.03 -14.57
CA ALA A 986 -4.74 14.68 -14.07
C ALA A 986 -4.45 14.51 -12.57
N PHE A 987 -5.45 14.13 -11.77
CA PHE A 987 -5.36 13.97 -10.32
C PHE A 987 -5.68 12.55 -9.83
N ASN A 988 -5.86 11.59 -10.75
CA ASN A 988 -6.05 10.17 -10.40
C ASN A 988 -4.78 9.56 -9.81
N GLU A 989 -3.62 10.05 -10.27
CA GLU A 989 -2.28 9.69 -9.81
C GLU A 989 -1.49 10.96 -9.48
N SER A 990 -0.36 10.79 -8.79
CA SER A 990 0.66 11.82 -8.64
C SER A 990 1.61 11.74 -9.84
N TYR A 991 1.50 12.67 -10.78
CA TYR A 991 2.21 12.55 -12.06
C TYR A 991 3.55 13.30 -12.13
N VAL A 992 4.52 12.70 -12.84
CA VAL A 992 5.62 13.38 -13.54
C VAL A 992 5.20 13.53 -15.00
N LEU A 993 5.49 14.67 -15.62
CA LEU A 993 5.28 14.94 -17.04
C LEU A 993 6.60 14.70 -17.78
N PRO A 994 6.78 13.56 -18.47
CA PRO A 994 8.07 13.22 -19.08
C PRO A 994 8.15 13.70 -20.53
N LEU A 995 9.27 14.35 -20.87
CA LEU A 995 9.80 14.42 -22.22
C LEU A 995 11.18 13.76 -22.17
N SER A 996 11.17 12.43 -22.19
CA SER A 996 12.33 11.59 -21.89
C SER A 996 13.15 11.21 -23.13
N HIS A 997 14.26 10.52 -22.88
CA HIS A 997 15.17 10.00 -23.91
C HIS A 997 14.49 9.16 -25.00
N ASP A 998 13.46 8.39 -24.65
CA ASP A 998 12.72 7.53 -25.57
C ASP A 998 11.96 8.32 -26.65
N GLU A 999 11.68 9.60 -26.41
CA GLU A 999 10.92 10.43 -27.34
C GLU A 999 11.78 11.08 -28.41
N VAL A 1000 13.11 11.00 -28.32
CA VAL A 1000 14.05 11.69 -29.21
C VAL A 1000 15.03 10.76 -29.93
N VAL A 1001 14.58 9.53 -30.21
CA VAL A 1001 15.34 8.43 -30.83
C VAL A 1001 14.51 7.65 -31.86
N TYR A 1002 15.12 6.67 -32.52
CA TYR A 1002 14.48 5.69 -33.40
C TYR A 1002 13.61 6.29 -34.51
N GLY A 1003 14.01 7.43 -35.08
CA GLY A 1003 13.29 8.09 -36.16
C GLY A 1003 12.11 8.95 -35.69
N LYS A 1004 11.90 9.11 -34.38
CA LYS A 1004 10.87 10.00 -33.83
C LYS A 1004 11.22 11.49 -34.04
N GLY A 1005 12.47 11.83 -34.30
CA GLY A 1005 13.03 13.19 -34.36
C GLY A 1005 13.34 13.79 -32.99
N SER A 1006 14.25 14.77 -32.92
CA SER A 1006 14.46 15.60 -31.71
C SER A 1006 13.21 16.42 -31.39
N LEU A 1007 13.07 16.95 -30.15
CA LEU A 1007 11.92 17.80 -29.83
C LEU A 1007 11.83 19.02 -30.75
N LEU A 1008 12.96 19.64 -31.12
CA LEU A 1008 12.96 20.78 -32.03
C LEU A 1008 12.50 20.36 -33.44
N ASP A 1009 12.95 19.22 -33.93
CA ASP A 1009 12.61 18.79 -35.30
C ASP A 1009 11.15 18.33 -35.44
N LYS A 1010 10.54 17.84 -34.35
CA LYS A 1010 9.09 17.56 -34.30
C LYS A 1010 8.22 18.80 -34.56
N MET A 1011 8.74 20.01 -34.31
CA MET A 1011 7.95 21.22 -34.44
C MET A 1011 7.74 21.61 -35.91
N PRO A 1012 6.54 22.10 -36.29
CA PRO A 1012 6.25 22.54 -37.65
C PRO A 1012 6.72 23.98 -37.90
N GLY A 1013 6.79 24.34 -39.18
CA GLY A 1013 7.08 25.70 -39.62
C GLY A 1013 8.56 25.95 -39.94
N ASP A 1014 8.89 27.22 -40.16
CA ASP A 1014 10.27 27.65 -40.36
C ASP A 1014 11.09 27.55 -39.06
N THR A 1015 12.41 27.82 -39.14
CA THR A 1015 13.30 27.73 -37.98
C THR A 1015 12.80 28.57 -36.79
N TRP A 1016 12.33 29.79 -37.01
CA TRP A 1016 11.84 30.63 -35.92
C TRP A 1016 10.59 30.02 -35.27
N GLN A 1017 9.64 29.53 -36.09
CA GLN A 1017 8.43 28.87 -35.62
C GLN A 1017 8.72 27.56 -34.90
N LYS A 1018 9.73 26.79 -35.31
CA LYS A 1018 10.16 25.57 -34.61
C LYS A 1018 10.62 25.89 -33.18
N PHE A 1019 11.47 26.91 -33.01
CA PHE A 1019 11.89 27.36 -31.68
C PHE A 1019 10.73 27.95 -30.87
N ALA A 1020 9.84 28.74 -31.49
CA ALA A 1020 8.66 29.27 -30.79
C ALA A 1020 7.74 28.15 -30.28
N ASN A 1021 7.46 27.15 -31.12
CA ASN A 1021 6.71 25.96 -30.72
C ASN A 1021 7.40 25.18 -29.58
N LEU A 1022 8.73 25.01 -29.63
CA LEU A 1022 9.45 24.32 -28.56
C LEU A 1022 9.37 25.09 -27.24
N ARG A 1023 9.55 26.43 -27.26
CA ARG A 1023 9.35 27.26 -26.06
C ARG A 1023 7.92 27.16 -25.53
N LEU A 1024 6.93 27.16 -26.42
CA LEU A 1024 5.52 26.98 -26.06
C LEU A 1024 5.24 25.60 -25.45
N LEU A 1025 5.79 24.52 -26.02
CA LEU A 1025 5.69 23.16 -25.46
C LEU A 1025 6.24 23.12 -24.03
N LEU A 1026 7.47 23.62 -23.82
CA LEU A 1026 8.10 23.60 -22.50
C LEU A 1026 7.39 24.52 -21.50
N GLY A 1027 6.85 25.65 -21.96
CA GLY A 1027 5.98 26.51 -21.15
C GLY A 1027 4.67 25.82 -20.77
N TRP A 1028 4.06 25.08 -21.70
CA TRP A 1028 2.85 24.30 -21.45
C TRP A 1028 3.07 23.17 -20.44
N MET A 1029 4.20 22.46 -20.54
CA MET A 1029 4.62 21.45 -19.57
C MET A 1029 4.72 22.05 -18.16
N HIS A 1030 5.28 23.24 -18.01
CA HIS A 1030 5.38 23.94 -16.72
C HIS A 1030 4.03 24.50 -16.24
N ALA A 1031 3.12 24.82 -17.15
CA ALA A 1031 1.78 25.27 -16.80
C ALA A 1031 0.92 24.18 -16.16
N GLN A 1032 1.06 22.95 -16.64
CA GLN A 1032 0.25 21.80 -16.21
C GLN A 1032 0.59 21.33 -14.78
N PRO A 1033 -0.39 20.86 -13.98
CA PRO A 1033 -0.13 20.18 -12.71
C PRO A 1033 0.65 18.88 -12.90
N GLY A 1034 1.67 18.66 -12.08
CA GLY A 1034 2.56 17.49 -12.12
C GLY A 1034 4.04 17.88 -12.09
N LYS A 1035 4.92 16.96 -11.73
CA LYS A 1035 6.38 17.19 -11.69
C LYS A 1035 6.97 17.20 -13.10
N LYS A 1036 8.19 17.73 -13.29
CA LYS A 1036 8.75 17.99 -14.63
C LYS A 1036 9.96 17.09 -14.88
N LEU A 1037 10.03 16.46 -16.05
CA LEU A 1037 11.23 15.75 -16.51
C LEU A 1037 11.55 16.12 -17.95
N LEU A 1038 12.79 16.56 -18.19
CA LEU A 1038 13.31 16.88 -19.52
C LEU A 1038 14.64 16.19 -19.76
N PHE A 1039 14.77 15.52 -20.90
CA PHE A 1039 16.00 14.86 -21.30
C PHE A 1039 17.07 15.84 -21.78
N MET A 1040 18.32 15.50 -21.48
CA MET A 1040 19.48 16.25 -21.92
C MET A 1040 19.50 16.46 -23.45
N GLY A 1041 19.81 17.69 -23.89
CA GLY A 1041 19.85 18.06 -25.31
C GLY A 1041 18.59 18.78 -25.78
N ASP A 1042 17.44 18.50 -25.16
CA ASP A 1042 16.19 19.20 -25.47
C ASP A 1042 16.18 20.64 -24.94
N ASP A 1043 16.87 20.87 -23.82
CA ASP A 1043 17.08 22.16 -23.19
C ASP A 1043 17.98 23.12 -23.98
N ILE A 1044 18.77 22.59 -24.92
CA ILE A 1044 19.57 23.38 -25.88
C ILE A 1044 18.99 23.37 -27.29
N GLY A 1045 17.84 22.70 -27.49
CA GLY A 1045 17.18 22.59 -28.79
C GLY A 1045 18.04 21.87 -29.81
N GLN A 1046 18.59 20.72 -29.44
CA GLN A 1046 19.39 19.90 -30.34
C GLN A 1046 18.57 19.51 -31.59
N TRP A 1047 19.19 19.58 -32.77
CA TRP A 1047 18.53 19.22 -34.02
C TRP A 1047 18.49 17.71 -34.25
N ARG A 1048 19.61 17.04 -34.01
CA ARG A 1048 19.74 15.60 -34.21
C ARG A 1048 19.04 14.85 -33.10
N GLU A 1049 18.51 13.68 -33.44
CA GLU A 1049 18.14 12.70 -32.42
C GLU A 1049 19.32 12.41 -31.49
N TRP A 1050 18.98 12.00 -30.27
CA TRP A 1050 19.99 11.57 -29.34
C TRP A 1050 20.69 10.30 -29.86
N SER A 1051 22.01 10.24 -29.63
CA SER A 1051 22.83 9.08 -29.97
C SER A 1051 23.80 8.81 -28.82
N HIS A 1052 23.69 7.63 -28.21
CA HIS A 1052 24.56 7.19 -27.12
C HIS A 1052 26.05 7.13 -27.51
N ASP A 1053 26.36 7.02 -28.82
CA ASP A 1053 27.73 6.96 -29.36
C ASP A 1053 28.43 8.33 -29.46
N THR A 1054 27.70 9.43 -29.33
CA THR A 1054 28.26 10.78 -29.52
C THR A 1054 27.99 11.68 -28.31
N SER A 1055 28.74 12.78 -28.20
CA SER A 1055 28.40 13.85 -27.27
C SER A 1055 27.15 14.58 -27.74
N LEU A 1056 26.41 15.20 -26.82
CA LEU A 1056 25.44 16.25 -27.18
C LEU A 1056 26.11 17.36 -28.00
N ASP A 1057 25.32 18.03 -28.83
CA ASP A 1057 25.75 19.07 -29.75
C ASP A 1057 26.04 20.42 -29.02
N TRP A 1058 26.84 20.43 -27.94
CA TRP A 1058 27.12 21.61 -27.10
C TRP A 1058 27.53 22.87 -27.86
N HIS A 1059 28.11 22.73 -29.05
CA HIS A 1059 28.48 23.86 -29.90
C HIS A 1059 27.28 24.71 -30.35
N VAL A 1060 26.05 24.17 -30.37
CA VAL A 1060 24.85 24.89 -30.83
C VAL A 1060 24.47 26.05 -29.92
N VAL A 1061 24.80 26.00 -28.63
CA VAL A 1061 24.45 27.07 -27.66
C VAL A 1061 25.17 28.39 -27.94
N ASN A 1062 26.16 28.41 -28.84
CA ASN A 1062 26.76 29.65 -29.34
C ASN A 1062 25.83 30.40 -30.32
N GLY A 1063 24.79 29.75 -30.82
CA GLY A 1063 23.76 30.35 -31.67
C GLY A 1063 22.67 31.04 -30.85
N PRO A 1064 22.15 32.20 -31.30
CA PRO A 1064 21.24 33.01 -30.49
C PRO A 1064 19.90 32.33 -30.16
N LEU A 1065 19.34 31.51 -31.06
CA LEU A 1065 18.08 30.80 -30.81
C LEU A 1065 18.23 29.66 -29.79
N HIS A 1066 19.35 28.93 -29.86
CA HIS A 1066 19.65 27.85 -28.90
C HIS A 1066 19.94 28.43 -27.52
N HIS A 1067 20.73 29.50 -27.44
CA HIS A 1067 20.96 30.22 -26.19
C HIS A 1067 19.67 30.79 -25.60
N GLY A 1068 18.82 31.41 -26.43
CA GLY A 1068 17.53 31.92 -25.98
C GLY A 1068 16.56 30.83 -25.50
N LEU A 1069 16.60 29.64 -26.09
CA LEU A 1069 15.84 28.49 -25.58
C LEU A 1069 16.39 28.00 -24.24
N GLN A 1070 17.72 27.91 -24.10
CA GLN A 1070 18.36 27.53 -22.85
C GLN A 1070 18.02 28.52 -21.73
N ASP A 1071 18.07 29.83 -22.02
CA ASP A 1071 17.62 30.89 -21.11
C ASP A 1071 16.14 30.73 -20.73
N TRP A 1072 15.28 30.36 -21.69
CA TRP A 1072 13.86 30.11 -21.44
C TRP A 1072 13.64 28.94 -20.46
N VAL A 1073 14.35 27.82 -20.64
CA VAL A 1073 14.28 26.67 -19.72
C VAL A 1073 14.78 27.04 -18.33
N ARG A 1074 15.89 27.77 -18.23
CA ARG A 1074 16.41 28.27 -16.95
C ARG A 1074 15.38 29.13 -16.22
N ASP A 1075 14.78 30.07 -16.93
CA ASP A 1075 13.85 31.02 -16.33
C ASP A 1075 12.51 30.34 -15.98
N LEU A 1076 12.07 29.34 -16.76
CA LEU A 1076 10.96 28.46 -16.42
C LEU A 1076 11.19 27.72 -15.11
N ASN A 1077 12.34 27.05 -14.96
CA ASN A 1077 12.71 26.33 -13.74
C ASN A 1077 12.83 27.28 -12.53
N THR A 1078 13.40 28.47 -12.74
CA THR A 1078 13.53 29.50 -11.69
C THR A 1078 12.18 29.95 -11.19
N VAL A 1079 11.23 30.22 -12.09
CA VAL A 1079 9.86 30.60 -11.73
C VAL A 1079 9.10 29.43 -11.12
N TYR A 1080 9.23 28.22 -11.65
CA TYR A 1080 8.63 27.02 -11.08
C TYR A 1080 9.03 26.79 -9.63
N ARG A 1081 10.31 27.02 -9.28
CA ARG A 1081 10.80 26.92 -7.90
C ARG A 1081 10.37 28.08 -7.00
N GLY A 1082 10.22 29.28 -7.58
CA GLY A 1082 9.90 30.50 -6.83
C GLY A 1082 8.41 30.75 -6.60
N GLU A 1083 7.54 30.12 -7.38
CA GLU A 1083 6.09 30.32 -7.32
C GLU A 1083 5.38 29.06 -6.83
N THR A 1084 5.02 29.04 -5.55
CA THR A 1084 4.31 27.94 -4.86
C THR A 1084 3.08 27.44 -5.60
N ALA A 1085 2.34 28.33 -6.25
CA ALA A 1085 1.18 28.00 -7.07
C ALA A 1085 1.46 26.98 -8.19
N LEU A 1086 2.70 26.91 -8.67
CA LEU A 1086 3.08 26.02 -9.75
C LEU A 1086 3.44 24.61 -9.30
N HIS A 1087 3.67 24.37 -7.99
CA HIS A 1087 4.13 23.06 -7.52
C HIS A 1087 3.49 22.52 -6.23
N GLU A 1088 3.05 23.39 -5.31
CA GLU A 1088 2.61 23.02 -3.96
C GLU A 1088 1.41 22.07 -3.96
N LEU A 1089 0.52 22.25 -4.94
CA LEU A 1089 -0.74 21.51 -5.08
C LEU A 1089 -0.81 20.73 -6.40
N ASP A 1090 0.34 20.36 -6.99
CA ASP A 1090 0.41 19.61 -8.27
C ASP A 1090 -0.45 18.34 -8.27
N CYS A 1091 -0.45 17.61 -7.15
CA CYS A 1091 -1.14 16.33 -7.01
C CYS A 1091 -2.57 16.48 -6.46
N GLN A 1092 -3.13 17.70 -6.44
CA GLN A 1092 -4.44 18.00 -5.87
C GLN A 1092 -5.29 18.85 -6.82
N PRO A 1093 -6.58 18.51 -7.04
CA PRO A 1093 -7.46 19.26 -7.95
C PRO A 1093 -7.56 20.76 -7.64
N MET A 1094 -7.46 21.13 -6.37
CA MET A 1094 -7.57 22.52 -5.92
C MET A 1094 -6.45 23.45 -6.42
N GLY A 1095 -5.30 22.89 -6.82
CA GLY A 1095 -4.15 23.64 -7.36
C GLY A 1095 -4.34 24.16 -8.79
N PHE A 1096 -5.46 23.82 -9.42
CA PHE A 1096 -5.73 24.05 -10.85
C PHE A 1096 -7.16 24.55 -11.10
N SER A 1097 -7.34 25.32 -12.16
CA SER A 1097 -8.64 25.65 -12.72
C SER A 1097 -8.49 26.05 -14.18
N TRP A 1098 -9.33 25.53 -15.06
CA TRP A 1098 -9.51 26.14 -16.37
C TRP A 1098 -10.09 27.56 -16.20
N VAL A 1099 -9.65 28.48 -17.05
CA VAL A 1099 -10.32 29.76 -17.29
C VAL A 1099 -11.15 29.63 -18.55
N ASP A 1100 -10.51 29.28 -19.66
CA ASP A 1100 -11.18 28.79 -20.86
C ASP A 1100 -10.28 27.80 -21.61
N CYS A 1101 -10.91 26.71 -22.05
CA CYS A 1101 -10.30 25.63 -22.81
C CYS A 1101 -11.16 25.25 -24.04
N HIS A 1102 -12.08 26.13 -24.46
CA HIS A 1102 -13.00 25.87 -25.58
C HIS A 1102 -12.68 26.66 -26.85
N ASP A 1103 -11.74 27.63 -26.80
CA ASP A 1103 -11.36 28.41 -27.99
C ASP A 1103 -10.44 27.62 -28.94
N SER A 1104 -10.97 26.51 -29.44
CA SER A 1104 -10.31 25.63 -30.41
C SER A 1104 -10.07 26.34 -31.74
N GLU A 1105 -11.02 27.16 -32.21
CA GLU A 1105 -10.90 27.89 -33.49
C GLU A 1105 -9.67 28.80 -33.55
N GLN A 1106 -9.27 29.39 -32.43
CA GLN A 1106 -8.03 30.17 -32.33
C GLN A 1106 -6.87 29.40 -31.71
N SER A 1107 -7.13 28.17 -31.24
CA SER A 1107 -6.20 27.32 -30.49
C SER A 1107 -5.55 28.07 -29.33
N VAL A 1108 -6.40 28.71 -28.51
CA VAL A 1108 -6.00 29.41 -27.30
C VAL A 1108 -6.51 28.65 -26.09
N ILE A 1109 -5.66 28.48 -25.08
CA ILE A 1109 -6.04 27.88 -23.80
C ILE A 1109 -5.59 28.80 -22.67
N SER A 1110 -6.43 28.93 -21.64
CA SER A 1110 -6.12 29.67 -20.43
C SER A 1110 -6.50 28.91 -19.16
N LEU A 1111 -5.64 28.98 -18.15
CA LEU A 1111 -5.79 28.28 -16.88
C LEU A 1111 -5.19 29.09 -15.73
N ILE A 1112 -5.61 28.80 -14.50
CA ILE A 1112 -5.04 29.36 -13.28
C ILE A 1112 -4.44 28.24 -12.44
N ARG A 1113 -3.19 28.46 -12.03
CA ARG A 1113 -2.50 27.70 -10.99
C ARG A 1113 -2.61 28.41 -9.64
N LYS A 1114 -2.80 27.63 -8.57
CA LYS A 1114 -3.11 28.13 -7.22
C LYS A 1114 -2.19 27.51 -6.18
N GLY A 1115 -1.69 28.33 -5.27
CA GLY A 1115 -1.03 27.86 -4.03
C GLY A 1115 -2.05 27.60 -2.93
N ARG A 1116 -1.59 27.21 -1.73
CA ARG A 1116 -2.47 27.04 -0.56
C ARG A 1116 -3.11 28.34 -0.09
N THR A 1117 -2.47 29.48 -0.33
CA THR A 1117 -3.03 30.77 0.06
C THR A 1117 -3.85 31.40 -1.06
N THR A 1118 -4.88 32.17 -0.69
CA THR A 1118 -5.78 32.80 -1.67
C THR A 1118 -5.14 33.91 -2.52
N HIS A 1119 -3.88 34.24 -2.26
CA HIS A 1119 -3.10 35.29 -2.93
C HIS A 1119 -2.08 34.74 -3.95
N GLU A 1120 -1.82 33.43 -3.92
CA GLU A 1120 -0.88 32.77 -4.83
C GLU A 1120 -1.61 32.32 -6.09
N LEU A 1121 -1.74 33.23 -7.06
CA LEU A 1121 -2.42 32.96 -8.33
C LEU A 1121 -1.49 33.27 -9.50
N VAL A 1122 -1.34 32.28 -10.38
CA VAL A 1122 -0.66 32.44 -11.67
C VAL A 1122 -1.65 32.08 -12.77
N LEU A 1123 -2.06 33.08 -13.55
CA LEU A 1123 -2.80 32.90 -14.79
C LEU A 1123 -1.82 32.54 -15.89
N ILE A 1124 -2.13 31.50 -16.65
CA ILE A 1124 -1.35 31.07 -17.81
C ILE A 1124 -2.24 31.11 -19.03
N VAL A 1125 -1.73 31.68 -20.12
CA VAL A 1125 -2.43 31.77 -21.41
C VAL A 1125 -1.48 31.32 -22.51
N CYS A 1126 -1.92 30.39 -23.34
CA CYS A 1126 -1.14 29.81 -24.42
C CYS A 1126 -1.85 30.06 -25.76
N ASN A 1127 -1.14 30.63 -26.74
CA ASN A 1127 -1.58 30.75 -28.12
C ASN A 1127 -0.81 29.76 -28.98
N PHE A 1128 -1.48 28.72 -29.45
CA PHE A 1128 -0.87 27.65 -30.25
C PHE A 1128 -0.89 27.93 -31.76
N THR A 1129 -1.09 29.19 -32.19
CA THR A 1129 -1.01 29.60 -33.59
C THR A 1129 0.02 30.72 -33.80
N PRO A 1130 0.62 30.84 -35.01
CA PRO A 1130 1.53 31.94 -35.33
C PRO A 1130 0.81 33.28 -35.54
N ILE A 1131 -0.50 33.33 -35.31
CA ILE A 1131 -1.31 34.55 -35.44
C ILE A 1131 -1.37 35.23 -34.06
N PRO A 1132 -0.79 36.43 -33.88
CA PRO A 1132 -0.93 37.17 -32.64
C PRO A 1132 -2.39 37.59 -32.42
N ARG A 1133 -2.81 37.66 -31.16
CA ARG A 1133 -4.16 38.09 -30.78
C ARG A 1133 -4.08 39.39 -29.99
N GLU A 1134 -4.53 40.47 -30.61
CA GLU A 1134 -4.66 41.76 -29.93
C GLU A 1134 -6.02 41.87 -29.26
N ASN A 1135 -6.07 42.58 -28.13
CA ASN A 1135 -7.28 42.85 -27.37
C ASN A 1135 -8.06 41.56 -26.99
N TYR A 1136 -7.33 40.50 -26.63
CA TYR A 1136 -7.90 39.20 -26.28
C TYR A 1136 -8.28 39.20 -24.79
N ARG A 1137 -9.58 39.07 -24.52
CA ARG A 1137 -10.12 39.18 -23.16
C ARG A 1137 -10.06 37.85 -22.41
N ILE A 1138 -9.51 37.87 -21.19
CA ILE A 1138 -9.40 36.70 -20.30
C ILE A 1138 -10.05 37.02 -18.95
N GLY A 1139 -10.95 36.15 -18.48
CA GLY A 1139 -11.55 36.26 -17.15
C GLY A 1139 -10.58 35.93 -16.03
N VAL A 1140 -10.59 36.71 -14.94
CA VAL A 1140 -9.76 36.48 -13.75
C VAL A 1140 -10.53 36.71 -12.44
N PRO A 1141 -10.23 35.96 -11.37
CA PRO A 1141 -11.03 35.98 -10.15
C PRO A 1141 -10.84 37.21 -9.28
N ARG A 1142 -9.76 37.98 -9.48
CA ARG A 1142 -9.32 39.06 -8.59
C ARG A 1142 -9.06 40.34 -9.36
N ASP A 1143 -9.46 41.46 -8.77
CA ASP A 1143 -9.11 42.78 -9.25
C ASP A 1143 -7.64 43.12 -8.93
N GLY A 1144 -7.06 44.05 -9.66
CA GLY A 1144 -5.72 44.56 -9.40
C GLY A 1144 -4.76 44.38 -10.57
N TYR A 1145 -3.46 44.42 -10.27
CA TYR A 1145 -2.40 44.33 -11.27
C TYR A 1145 -1.89 42.89 -11.41
N TRP A 1146 -1.91 42.39 -12.64
CA TRP A 1146 -1.37 41.10 -13.01
C TRP A 1146 -0.05 41.34 -13.75
N LYS A 1147 1.06 40.98 -13.10
CA LYS A 1147 2.41 41.15 -13.64
C LYS A 1147 2.71 40.03 -14.62
N GLU A 1148 3.15 40.35 -15.83
CA GLU A 1148 3.72 39.38 -16.77
C GLU A 1148 5.07 38.91 -16.21
N VAL A 1149 5.12 37.66 -15.73
CA VAL A 1149 6.33 37.06 -15.12
C VAL A 1149 7.10 36.18 -16.10
N LEU A 1150 6.41 35.57 -17.07
CA LEU A 1150 7.03 34.85 -18.17
C LEU A 1150 6.30 35.17 -19.47
N ASN A 1151 7.07 35.32 -20.54
CA ASN A 1151 6.59 35.47 -21.90
C ASN A 1151 7.58 34.79 -22.84
N SER A 1152 7.18 33.63 -23.36
CA SER A 1152 8.04 32.83 -24.26
C SER A 1152 8.35 33.51 -25.60
N ASP A 1153 7.67 34.60 -25.96
CA ASP A 1153 7.95 35.40 -27.16
C ASP A 1153 8.87 36.61 -26.88
N ALA A 1154 9.39 36.76 -25.67
CA ALA A 1154 10.35 37.81 -25.38
C ALA A 1154 11.59 37.70 -26.29
N THR A 1155 12.14 38.84 -26.69
CA THR A 1155 13.31 38.89 -27.60
C THR A 1155 14.54 38.21 -27.02
N LEU A 1156 14.66 38.16 -25.70
CA LEU A 1156 15.75 37.49 -25.00
C LEU A 1156 15.73 35.95 -25.22
N TYR A 1157 14.57 35.37 -25.49
CA TYR A 1157 14.42 33.95 -25.82
C TYR A 1157 14.40 33.69 -27.34
N GLY A 1158 14.63 34.72 -28.16
CA GLY A 1158 14.54 34.65 -29.62
C GLY A 1158 13.12 34.79 -30.19
N GLY A 1159 12.16 35.29 -29.41
CA GLY A 1159 10.81 35.62 -29.88
C GLY A 1159 10.71 36.98 -30.58
N SER A 1160 9.50 37.35 -31.02
CA SER A 1160 9.22 38.59 -31.74
C SER A 1160 9.18 39.84 -30.84
N GLY A 1161 9.05 39.64 -29.52
CA GLY A 1161 8.99 40.70 -28.52
C GLY A 1161 7.59 41.24 -28.25
N GLN A 1162 6.54 40.58 -28.73
CA GLN A 1162 5.16 40.96 -28.41
C GLN A 1162 4.81 40.54 -26.98
N GLY A 1163 3.91 41.29 -26.33
CA GLY A 1163 3.53 41.05 -24.94
C GLY A 1163 2.81 42.25 -24.34
N ASN A 1164 2.76 42.32 -23.02
CA ASN A 1164 1.90 43.27 -22.30
C ASN A 1164 2.68 44.33 -21.50
N ILE A 1165 3.88 44.69 -21.96
CA ILE A 1165 4.72 45.77 -21.39
C ILE A 1165 4.89 45.64 -19.86
N GLY A 1166 5.09 44.40 -19.38
CA GLY A 1166 5.32 44.07 -17.98
C GLY A 1166 4.08 43.66 -17.17
N GLY A 1167 2.85 43.91 -17.64
CA GLY A 1167 1.62 43.44 -17.00
C GLY A 1167 0.41 44.34 -17.23
N VAL A 1168 -0.78 43.87 -16.83
CA VAL A 1168 -2.07 44.51 -17.12
C VAL A 1168 -2.88 44.68 -15.83
N THR A 1169 -3.63 45.77 -15.72
CA THR A 1169 -4.60 45.97 -14.62
C THR A 1169 -5.98 45.48 -15.07
N THR A 1170 -6.69 44.79 -14.19
CA THR A 1170 -8.03 44.28 -14.49
C THR A 1170 -9.07 45.36 -14.72
N GLU A 1171 -10.08 45.03 -15.53
CA GLU A 1171 -11.33 45.77 -15.66
C GLU A 1171 -12.48 45.03 -14.96
N PRO A 1172 -13.47 45.74 -14.40
CA PRO A 1172 -14.66 45.15 -13.79
C PRO A 1172 -15.68 44.71 -14.85
N VAL A 1173 -15.22 43.95 -15.84
CA VAL A 1173 -16.04 43.38 -16.90
C VAL A 1173 -16.04 41.86 -16.72
N PRO A 1174 -17.18 41.24 -16.36
CA PRO A 1174 -17.28 39.79 -16.22
C PRO A 1174 -16.99 39.07 -17.53
N TRP A 1175 -16.16 38.03 -17.47
CA TRP A 1175 -15.78 37.22 -18.64
C TRP A 1175 -15.36 35.81 -18.18
N HIS A 1176 -15.56 34.77 -19.00
CA HIS A 1176 -15.23 33.37 -18.67
C HIS A 1176 -15.69 32.93 -17.25
N SER A 1177 -16.90 33.33 -16.85
CA SER A 1177 -17.46 33.07 -15.50
C SER A 1177 -16.65 33.64 -14.33
N GLN A 1178 -15.79 34.64 -14.59
CA GLN A 1178 -15.02 35.36 -13.60
C GLN A 1178 -15.52 36.81 -13.45
N PRO A 1179 -15.39 37.42 -12.25
CA PRO A 1179 -15.92 38.76 -11.97
C PRO A 1179 -15.10 39.91 -12.59
N GLN A 1180 -13.85 39.66 -12.95
CA GLN A 1180 -12.94 40.64 -13.56
C GLN A 1180 -12.36 40.07 -14.85
N SER A 1181 -11.80 40.93 -15.70
CA SER A 1181 -11.06 40.48 -16.88
C SER A 1181 -9.82 41.31 -17.17
N LEU A 1182 -8.90 40.71 -17.92
CA LEU A 1182 -7.72 41.35 -18.50
C LEU A 1182 -7.90 41.46 -20.01
N ASP A 1183 -7.43 42.57 -20.57
CA ASP A 1183 -7.32 42.75 -22.01
C ASP A 1183 -5.86 42.53 -22.42
N LEU A 1184 -5.57 41.39 -23.06
CA LEU A 1184 -4.20 40.93 -23.31
C LEU A 1184 -3.85 40.97 -24.80
N THR A 1185 -2.58 41.24 -25.08
CA THR A 1185 -1.96 40.89 -26.35
C THR A 1185 -1.32 39.50 -26.19
N LEU A 1186 -1.83 38.50 -26.91
CA LEU A 1186 -1.28 37.15 -26.92
C LEU A 1186 -0.26 37.05 -28.07
N PRO A 1187 1.03 36.82 -27.78
CA PRO A 1187 2.04 36.68 -28.82
C PRO A 1187 1.83 35.42 -29.67
N PRO A 1188 2.44 35.35 -30.86
CA PRO A 1188 2.32 34.19 -31.74
C PRO A 1188 3.12 33.00 -31.22
N LEU A 1189 2.53 31.79 -31.21
CA LEU A 1189 3.17 30.55 -30.75
C LEU A 1189 3.83 30.71 -29.37
N ALA A 1190 3.07 31.22 -28.41
CA ALA A 1190 3.64 31.66 -27.14
C ALA A 1190 2.75 31.36 -25.94
N MET A 1191 3.41 31.12 -24.81
CA MET A 1191 2.86 31.08 -23.47
C MET A 1191 3.20 32.38 -22.73
N LEU A 1192 2.18 32.92 -22.03
CA LEU A 1192 2.29 33.99 -21.05
C LEU A 1192 1.95 33.45 -19.66
N ALA A 1193 2.73 33.82 -18.64
CA ALA A 1193 2.33 33.69 -17.23
C ALA A 1193 2.18 35.05 -16.58
N MET A 1194 1.04 35.25 -15.92
CA MET A 1194 0.66 36.47 -15.24
C MET A 1194 0.47 36.17 -13.75
N ARG A 1195 1.25 36.81 -12.89
CA ARG A 1195 1.14 36.68 -11.43
C ARG A 1195 0.31 37.83 -10.86
N TRP A 1196 -0.69 37.50 -10.06
CA TRP A 1196 -1.46 38.51 -9.35
C TRP A 1196 -0.62 39.16 -8.25
N ARG A 1197 -0.72 40.49 -8.10
CA ARG A 1197 -0.15 41.23 -6.97
C ARG A 1197 -1.26 41.93 -6.19
N ALA A 1198 -1.35 41.60 -4.90
CA ALA A 1198 -2.12 42.40 -3.96
C ALA A 1198 -1.61 43.84 -3.97
N ARG A 1199 -2.53 44.81 -3.95
CA ARG A 1199 -2.20 46.23 -3.86
C ARG A 1199 -1.75 46.62 -2.46
#